data_AF-A0A5J4UWD0-F1
#
_entry.id   AF-A0A5J4UWD0-F1
#
_cell.length_a   1.000
_cell.length_b   1.000
_cell.length_c   1.000
_cell.angle_alpha   90.00
_cell.angle_beta   90.00
_cell.angle_gamma   90.00
#
_symmetry.space_group_name_H-M   'P 1'
#
loop_
_entity.id
_entity.type
_entity.pdbx_description
1 polymer ?
#
loop_
_entity_poly.entity_id
_entity_poly.type
_entity_poly.pdbx_seq_one_letter_code
_entity_poly.pdbx_strand_id
1 'polypeptide(L)'
;MLYVEGEIMKKEIVMMILNVLSLTDEQEATDVQITICKYPYKLKNAQVDSDTLHAFTYDNHRGYRFQFSTVDSLQLVRCVAQTISDLGEADQNGIKMLEKNHPIYLTLSPYLIYILLDKNKKFEYVKRHNVGLRLNVVEERVRIKPKHCLRWMAPEAAVNQKGTIKSAVFSLSFVLWELLAGKQPLEEQLRRLSRKMSVNKENVGYEEDLDARACEMIYQGERPNVEEIFRSGIWKRGRKGPKAAEKLEKLLLNCWDPNPDARMTMSEMEKELGVILKEFSKMFWIKDTIIHDCSANEDETHDVPPTGYGGGIFLTGSGDYDVSSRGLNLNGLKMYENTASRRGQSIYIAMAKVVEWCKLGIAGEYVKGNYSDTQSDKHELEGIPLTENNFNQSTTQQIIQQQNFLQTYWDYPKGLIWHVSNRDVTPTENDLPGCALVDSPCCTIEYALKQISLEKEFSETATTSEKRIGITEYGFDLNSPIKFDPPTSYTNVIKIMKQLSGTDEQLAEQAELKLNKEDNDSNIENGNQGWISAIEGIKLSINGIIIITDQSKLIIPIINIYDSNSQLDLNSVTFSGINLSPTSEAKGIIHININNQQFNLFNCTFEDIEIENKGGNVIRLLNDNSFPFSSIIKNTLFKNINSVGDSNGQGGSAIFAEKQRQKQNYF
;
A
#
# COMPACT_ATOMS: atom_id res chain seq x y z
N MET A 1 -33.67 22.55 59.80
CA MET A 1 -35.00 21.90 59.89
C MET A 1 -34.91 20.58 59.15
N LEU A 2 -34.95 19.47 59.90
CA LEU A 2 -35.50 18.12 59.63
C LEU A 2 -35.55 17.66 58.15
N TYR A 3 -35.08 16.48 57.71
CA TYR A 3 -35.06 15.15 58.32
C TYR A 3 -34.07 14.23 57.55
N VAL A 4 -33.52 13.21 58.22
CA VAL A 4 -32.56 12.20 57.73
C VAL A 4 -33.27 10.84 57.57
N GLU A 5 -32.89 10.04 56.57
CA GLU A 5 -32.85 8.56 56.54
C GLU A 5 -32.29 8.11 55.17
N GLY A 6 -31.30 7.22 54.99
CA GLY A 6 -30.37 6.46 55.83
C GLY A 6 -29.19 6.06 54.92
N GLU A 7 -27.93 6.24 55.32
CA GLU A 7 -27.04 5.39 56.12
C GLU A 7 -26.55 4.06 55.49
N ILE A 8 -25.21 3.95 55.52
CA ILE A 8 -24.35 2.75 55.46
C ILE A 8 -23.83 2.34 54.07
N MET A 9 -22.89 3.15 53.59
CA MET A 9 -21.65 2.66 52.99
C MET A 9 -20.83 1.85 54.01
N LYS A 10 -20.10 0.86 53.49
CA LYS A 10 -19.01 0.05 54.08
C LYS A 10 -19.39 -1.12 54.98
N LYS A 11 -19.54 -2.28 54.34
CA LYS A 11 -18.85 -3.53 54.75
C LYS A 11 -18.89 -4.56 53.62
N GLU A 12 -17.93 -4.43 52.68
CA GLU A 12 -17.32 -5.55 51.92
C GLU A 12 -16.18 -5.08 50.97
N ILE A 13 -15.50 -3.97 51.29
CA ILE A 13 -14.36 -3.41 50.50
C ILE A 13 -12.98 -3.81 51.09
N VAL A 14 -12.91 -4.80 51.99
CA VAL A 14 -11.62 -5.23 52.60
C VAL A 14 -11.30 -6.71 52.40
N MET A 15 -12.08 -7.45 51.61
CA MET A 15 -11.78 -8.87 51.28
C MET A 15 -11.99 -9.19 49.80
N MET A 16 -11.55 -8.31 48.91
CA MET A 16 -11.28 -8.70 47.51
C MET A 16 -10.17 -7.86 46.87
N ILE A 17 -9.13 -7.55 47.66
CA ILE A 17 -7.88 -6.91 47.21
C ILE A 17 -6.93 -7.90 46.49
N LEU A 18 -7.36 -9.11 46.11
CA LEU A 18 -6.38 -10.10 45.61
C LEU A 18 -6.72 -10.92 44.37
N ASN A 19 -7.67 -10.56 43.48
CA ASN A 19 -7.72 -11.28 42.20
C ASN A 19 -8.43 -10.66 40.98
N VAL A 20 -8.60 -9.34 40.87
CA VAL A 20 -9.10 -8.75 39.62
C VAL A 20 -8.36 -7.46 39.27
N LEU A 21 -7.13 -7.61 38.77
CA LEU A 21 -6.64 -6.84 37.62
C LEU A 21 -7.25 -7.57 36.40
N SER A 22 -7.79 -6.96 35.33
CA SER A 22 -7.55 -5.68 34.69
C SER A 22 -8.69 -5.37 33.70
N LEU A 23 -8.79 -4.10 33.31
CA LEU A 23 -9.68 -3.46 32.31
C LEU A 23 -10.96 -2.81 32.87
N THR A 24 -10.76 -1.68 33.54
CA THR A 24 -11.66 -0.53 33.48
C THR A 24 -11.28 0.34 32.27
N ASP A 25 -12.27 0.95 31.62
CA ASP A 25 -12.46 2.39 31.72
C ASP A 25 -13.80 2.83 31.09
N GLU A 26 -14.64 3.43 31.92
CA GLU A 26 -15.58 4.47 31.51
C GLU A 26 -14.86 5.81 31.64
N GLN A 27 -14.88 6.63 30.59
CA GLN A 27 -14.86 8.09 30.72
C GLN A 27 -15.78 8.76 29.68
N GLU A 28 -16.27 9.92 30.13
CA GLU A 28 -17.42 10.75 29.75
C GLU A 28 -17.66 11.06 28.26
N ALA A 29 -18.95 11.07 27.93
CA ALA A 29 -19.52 11.47 26.64
C ALA A 29 -19.62 13.00 26.50
N THR A 30 -19.06 13.56 25.44
CA THR A 30 -19.51 14.84 24.88
C THR A 30 -20.69 14.60 23.93
N ASP A 31 -21.84 15.19 24.27
CA ASP A 31 -23.08 15.14 23.50
C ASP A 31 -22.89 15.62 22.05
N VAL A 32 -23.05 14.71 21.08
CA VAL A 32 -23.27 15.07 19.68
C VAL A 32 -24.77 15.01 19.40
N GLN A 33 -25.40 16.19 19.35
CA GLN A 33 -26.79 16.36 18.90
C GLN A 33 -26.89 16.04 17.40
N ILE A 34 -27.50 14.90 17.04
CA ILE A 34 -27.87 14.59 15.67
C ILE A 34 -29.33 14.99 15.47
N THR A 35 -29.57 16.02 14.66
CA THR A 35 -30.91 16.40 14.21
C THR A 35 -31.34 15.48 13.05
N ILE A 36 -32.43 14.73 13.25
CA ILE A 36 -32.98 13.81 12.25
C ILE A 36 -34.00 14.55 11.37
N CYS A 37 -33.71 14.75 10.09
CA CYS A 37 -34.69 15.22 9.11
C CYS A 37 -35.57 14.05 8.61
N LYS A 38 -36.87 14.13 8.89
CA LYS A 38 -37.91 13.26 8.30
C LYS A 38 -38.10 13.59 6.81
N TYR A 39 -37.90 12.59 5.93
CA TYR A 39 -38.25 12.54 4.50
C TYR A 39 -37.66 13.61 3.55
N PRO A 40 -36.86 13.25 2.53
CA PRO A 40 -36.46 14.18 1.48
C PRO A 40 -37.45 14.10 0.31
N TYR A 41 -38.53 14.88 0.36
CA TYR A 41 -39.10 15.44 -0.86
C TYR A 41 -38.95 16.97 -0.77
N LYS A 42 -38.10 17.51 -1.65
CA LYS A 42 -37.77 18.93 -1.87
C LYS A 42 -36.96 19.63 -0.77
N LEU A 43 -35.64 19.72 -0.98
CA LEU A 43 -34.84 20.86 -0.53
C LEU A 43 -33.91 21.28 -1.67
N LYS A 44 -34.33 22.30 -2.43
CA LYS A 44 -33.42 23.15 -3.20
C LYS A 44 -32.83 24.16 -2.22
N ASN A 45 -31.50 24.21 -2.16
CA ASN A 45 -30.67 25.20 -1.46
C ASN A 45 -30.55 25.03 0.06
N ALA A 46 -29.53 24.26 0.48
CA ALA A 46 -28.84 24.45 1.75
C ALA A 46 -27.35 24.10 1.56
N GLN A 47 -26.45 25.03 1.87
CA GLN A 47 -25.01 24.79 2.01
C GLN A 47 -24.76 24.04 3.33
N VAL A 48 -23.95 22.98 3.31
CA VAL A 48 -23.58 22.19 4.49
C VAL A 48 -22.07 21.90 4.45
N ASP A 49 -21.44 22.02 5.63
CA ASP A 49 -20.01 21.92 5.95
C ASP A 49 -19.42 20.50 5.77
N SER A 50 -18.11 20.41 5.54
CA SER A 50 -17.43 19.30 4.82
C SER A 50 -17.17 17.98 5.57
N ASP A 51 -17.55 17.82 6.84
CA ASP A 51 -17.00 16.71 7.67
C ASP A 51 -18.02 15.62 8.09
N THR A 52 -19.16 15.50 7.41
CA THR A 52 -20.17 14.49 7.74
C THR A 52 -20.11 13.26 6.80
N LEU A 53 -19.92 12.07 7.37
CA LEU A 53 -19.91 10.76 6.72
C LEU A 53 -21.17 10.52 5.86
N HIS A 54 -21.05 10.59 4.53
CA HIS A 54 -22.14 10.24 3.61
C HIS A 54 -22.26 8.71 3.45
N ALA A 55 -23.05 8.04 4.28
CA ALA A 55 -23.25 6.59 4.19
C ALA A 55 -24.13 6.15 3.01
N PHE A 56 -24.91 7.05 2.39
CA PHE A 56 -25.74 6.72 1.22
C PHE A 56 -25.79 7.87 0.21
N THR A 57 -25.47 7.58 -1.05
CA THR A 57 -25.88 8.42 -2.19
C THR A 57 -27.00 7.71 -2.95
N TYR A 58 -28.14 8.38 -3.13
CA TYR A 58 -29.22 7.92 -4.00
C TYR A 58 -28.97 8.41 -5.43
N ASP A 59 -28.68 7.48 -6.33
CA ASP A 59 -28.60 7.76 -7.76
C ASP A 59 -29.95 7.39 -8.39
N ASN A 60 -30.62 8.39 -9.00
CA ASN A 60 -31.94 8.27 -9.63
C ASN A 60 -32.00 7.18 -10.72
N HIS A 61 -30.85 6.65 -11.18
CA HIS A 61 -30.79 5.58 -12.18
C HIS A 61 -30.21 4.25 -11.65
N ARG A 62 -29.73 4.16 -10.39
CA ARG A 62 -28.94 3.00 -9.90
C ARG A 62 -29.19 2.54 -8.45
N GLY A 63 -30.12 3.16 -7.72
CA GLY A 63 -30.46 2.75 -6.35
C GLY A 63 -29.44 3.23 -5.29
N TYR A 64 -29.55 2.70 -4.08
CA TYR A 64 -28.72 3.09 -2.93
C TYR A 64 -27.29 2.54 -3.05
N ARG A 65 -26.29 3.38 -2.73
CA ARG A 65 -24.87 3.00 -2.73
C ARG A 65 -24.23 3.29 -1.37
N PHE A 66 -23.51 2.32 -0.80
CA PHE A 66 -22.59 2.56 0.32
C PHE A 66 -21.32 3.24 -0.19
N GLN A 67 -20.99 4.39 0.39
CA GLN A 67 -19.75 5.09 0.08
C GLN A 67 -18.99 5.36 1.38
N PHE A 68 -18.11 4.43 1.78
CA PHE A 68 -17.18 4.68 2.86
C PHE A 68 -16.03 5.52 2.31
N SER A 69 -15.89 6.77 2.76
CA SER A 69 -14.77 7.61 2.33
C SER A 69 -13.44 7.22 2.98
N THR A 70 -13.41 6.48 4.09
CA THR A 70 -12.15 6.25 4.83
C THR A 70 -12.13 5.05 5.79
N VAL A 71 -13.01 4.04 5.67
CA VAL A 71 -13.08 2.92 6.65
C VAL A 71 -12.10 1.78 6.31
N ASP A 72 -11.38 1.30 7.33
CA ASP A 72 -10.46 0.16 7.25
C ASP A 72 -11.22 -1.13 6.90
N SER A 73 -10.68 -1.93 5.96
CA SER A 73 -11.22 -3.28 5.65
C SER A 73 -11.37 -4.11 6.92
N LEU A 74 -10.44 -4.00 7.87
CA LEU A 74 -10.48 -4.78 9.10
C LEU A 74 -11.62 -4.35 10.02
N GLN A 75 -11.89 -3.05 10.15
CA GLN A 75 -13.05 -2.58 10.91
C GLN A 75 -14.35 -3.01 10.26
N LEU A 76 -14.41 -2.99 8.92
CA LEU A 76 -15.58 -3.46 8.18
C LEU A 76 -15.81 -4.96 8.36
N VAL A 77 -14.77 -5.80 8.25
CA VAL A 77 -14.87 -7.25 8.50
C VAL A 77 -15.22 -7.53 9.96
N ARG A 78 -14.67 -6.78 10.93
CA ARG A 78 -15.03 -6.91 12.36
C ARG A 78 -16.48 -6.53 12.62
N CYS A 79 -16.96 -5.44 12.02
CA CYS A 79 -18.34 -5.00 12.18
C CYS A 79 -19.33 -6.03 11.60
N VAL A 80 -19.00 -6.60 10.43
CA VAL A 80 -19.80 -7.67 9.82
C VAL A 80 -19.74 -8.96 10.61
N ALA A 81 -18.55 -9.37 11.10
CA ALA A 81 -18.42 -10.58 11.91
C ALA A 81 -19.13 -10.45 13.26
N GLN A 82 -19.07 -9.28 13.90
CA GLN A 82 -19.83 -8.99 15.12
C GLN A 82 -21.34 -9.03 14.82
N THR A 83 -21.78 -8.43 13.72
CA THR A 83 -23.19 -8.50 13.29
C THR A 83 -23.63 -9.94 13.05
N ILE A 84 -22.78 -10.79 12.45
CA ILE A 84 -23.04 -12.20 12.22
C ILE A 84 -23.08 -12.99 13.53
N SER A 85 -22.19 -12.69 14.49
CA SER A 85 -22.17 -13.30 15.82
C SER A 85 -23.42 -12.92 16.63
N ASP A 86 -23.79 -11.64 16.64
CA ASP A 86 -25.00 -11.13 17.29
C ASP A 86 -26.28 -11.73 16.67
N LEU A 87 -26.29 -11.93 15.34
CA LEU A 87 -27.37 -12.64 14.64
C LEU A 87 -27.40 -14.13 14.96
N GLY A 88 -26.24 -14.79 15.08
CA GLY A 88 -26.12 -16.20 15.43
C GLY A 88 -26.54 -16.53 16.86
N GLU A 89 -26.29 -15.61 17.80
CA GLU A 89 -26.73 -15.73 19.20
C GLU A 89 -28.25 -15.53 19.35
N ALA A 90 -28.85 -14.66 18.53
CA ALA A 90 -30.30 -14.52 18.40
C ALA A 90 -30.97 -15.73 17.71
N ASP A 91 -30.25 -16.45 16.85
CA ASP A 91 -30.72 -17.55 15.99
C ASP A 91 -31.06 -18.84 16.77
N GLN A 92 -30.23 -19.25 17.74
CA GLN A 92 -30.46 -20.53 18.47
C GLN A 92 -31.80 -20.58 19.24
N ASN A 93 -32.33 -19.43 19.65
CA ASN A 93 -33.59 -19.32 20.39
C ASN A 93 -34.77 -18.78 19.54
N GLY A 94 -34.51 -17.98 18.49
CA GLY A 94 -35.56 -17.31 17.70
C GLY A 94 -36.11 -18.14 16.53
N ILE A 95 -35.26 -18.86 15.79
CA ILE A 95 -35.68 -19.50 14.52
C ILE A 95 -36.44 -20.81 14.74
N LYS A 96 -36.15 -21.57 15.82
CA LYS A 96 -36.99 -22.70 16.26
C LYS A 96 -38.43 -22.30 16.62
N MET A 97 -38.64 -21.04 17.02
CA MET A 97 -39.98 -20.51 17.32
C MET A 97 -40.73 -20.07 16.06
N LEU A 98 -40.00 -19.64 15.02
CA LEU A 98 -40.54 -19.18 13.74
C LEU A 98 -40.91 -20.32 12.79
N GLU A 99 -40.17 -21.44 12.81
CA GLU A 99 -40.51 -22.66 12.05
C GLU A 99 -41.88 -23.24 12.39
N LYS A 100 -42.35 -23.04 13.64
CA LYS A 100 -43.61 -23.62 14.11
C LYS A 100 -44.85 -22.80 13.75
N ASN A 101 -44.70 -21.50 13.43
CA ASN A 101 -45.87 -20.61 13.33
C ASN A 101 -46.03 -19.84 12.00
N HIS A 102 -45.00 -19.40 11.25
CA HIS A 102 -45.22 -18.74 9.94
C HIS A 102 -43.97 -18.79 9.02
N PRO A 103 -44.04 -19.39 7.81
CA PRO A 103 -42.89 -19.47 6.89
C PRO A 103 -42.82 -18.23 5.98
N ILE A 104 -42.36 -17.07 6.48
CA ILE A 104 -42.44 -15.80 5.73
C ILE A 104 -41.17 -14.93 5.95
N TYR A 105 -40.35 -14.86 4.88
CA TYR A 105 -39.26 -13.94 4.47
C TYR A 105 -38.16 -13.53 5.46
N LEU A 106 -36.97 -14.12 5.30
CA LEU A 106 -35.70 -13.54 5.74
C LEU A 106 -34.97 -12.96 4.51
N THR A 107 -35.32 -11.73 4.10
CA THR A 107 -34.61 -10.98 3.07
C THR A 107 -33.63 -10.02 3.74
N LEU A 108 -32.41 -10.48 3.98
CA LEU A 108 -31.33 -9.64 4.49
C LEU A 108 -30.73 -8.83 3.33
N SER A 109 -31.09 -7.55 3.24
CA SER A 109 -30.37 -6.57 2.42
C SER A 109 -29.49 -5.70 3.33
N PRO A 110 -28.49 -5.01 2.78
CA PRO A 110 -27.70 -4.02 3.53
C PRO A 110 -28.57 -2.98 4.27
N TYR A 111 -29.76 -2.70 3.73
CA TYR A 111 -30.77 -1.81 4.31
C TYR A 111 -31.34 -2.33 5.65
N LEU A 112 -31.47 -3.66 5.81
CA LEU A 112 -31.96 -4.28 7.04
C LEU A 112 -30.88 -4.29 8.14
N ILE A 113 -29.62 -4.48 7.75
CA ILE A 113 -28.46 -4.44 8.66
C ILE A 113 -28.26 -3.02 9.21
N TYR A 114 -28.45 -1.98 8.40
CA TYR A 114 -28.39 -0.59 8.86
C TYR A 114 -29.47 -0.26 9.92
N ILE A 115 -30.70 -0.76 9.78
CA ILE A 115 -31.78 -0.57 10.77
C ILE A 115 -31.46 -1.26 12.10
N LEU A 116 -30.74 -2.38 12.07
CA LEU A 116 -30.29 -3.10 13.26
C LEU A 116 -29.13 -2.35 13.96
N LEU A 117 -28.21 -1.76 13.18
CA LEU A 117 -27.09 -0.98 13.71
C LEU A 117 -27.50 0.40 14.27
N ASP A 118 -28.52 1.06 13.69
CA ASP A 118 -29.03 2.35 14.17
C ASP A 118 -29.74 2.26 15.54
N LYS A 119 -30.29 1.07 15.88
CA LYS A 119 -30.93 0.84 17.19
C LYS A 119 -29.95 0.52 18.31
N ASN A 120 -28.66 0.37 18.04
CA ASN A 120 -27.63 0.00 19.01
C ASN A 120 -27.10 1.15 19.88
N LYS A 121 -27.81 2.27 19.99
CA LYS A 121 -27.54 3.24 21.09
C LYS A 121 -28.08 2.80 22.46
N LYS A 122 -28.64 1.59 22.61
CA LYS A 122 -28.99 0.99 23.92
C LYS A 122 -28.90 -0.54 23.90
N PHE A 123 -27.70 -1.09 24.10
CA PHE A 123 -27.55 -2.46 24.62
C PHE A 123 -26.86 -2.38 25.98
N GLU A 124 -27.63 -1.96 26.99
CA GLU A 124 -27.30 -2.25 28.38
C GLU A 124 -28.13 -3.46 28.83
N TYR A 125 -27.42 -4.43 29.42
CA TYR A 125 -27.91 -5.58 30.18
C TYR A 125 -29.38 -5.55 30.61
N VAL A 126 -30.18 -6.54 30.16
CA VAL A 126 -31.22 -7.12 31.02
C VAL A 126 -31.20 -8.64 30.91
N LYS A 127 -30.26 -9.23 31.65
CA LYS A 127 -30.27 -10.64 32.06
C LYS A 127 -31.31 -10.82 33.18
N ARG A 128 -32.61 -10.70 32.87
CA ARG A 128 -33.71 -11.15 33.76
C ARG A 128 -35.07 -10.99 33.07
N HIS A 129 -35.79 -12.11 32.97
CA HIS A 129 -37.18 -12.33 32.55
C HIS A 129 -37.36 -12.84 31.11
N ASN A 130 -37.86 -14.08 31.04
CA ASN A 130 -38.47 -14.76 29.90
C ASN A 130 -39.41 -13.82 29.12
N VAL A 131 -38.93 -13.23 28.02
CA VAL A 131 -39.76 -12.69 26.95
C VAL A 131 -39.00 -12.92 25.65
N GLY A 132 -39.44 -13.90 24.86
CA GLY A 132 -38.91 -14.13 23.52
C GLY A 132 -39.03 -12.86 22.67
N LEU A 133 -38.08 -12.66 21.77
CA LEU A 133 -38.14 -11.68 20.68
C LEU A 133 -39.47 -11.81 19.93
N ARG A 134 -40.49 -11.06 20.36
CA ARG A 134 -41.56 -10.64 19.48
C ARG A 134 -40.94 -9.55 18.61
N LEU A 135 -40.52 -9.93 17.40
CA LEU A 135 -40.69 -9.04 16.26
C LEU A 135 -42.14 -8.56 16.33
N ASN A 136 -42.35 -7.34 16.80
CA ASN A 136 -43.61 -6.67 16.54
C ASN A 136 -43.71 -6.60 15.02
N VAL A 137 -44.45 -7.55 14.46
CA VAL A 137 -45.17 -7.37 13.21
C VAL A 137 -46.00 -6.13 13.46
N VAL A 138 -45.47 -4.98 13.06
CA VAL A 138 -46.27 -3.77 12.95
C VAL A 138 -47.35 -4.17 11.96
N GLU A 139 -48.61 -4.23 12.42
CA GLU A 139 -49.79 -4.55 11.61
C GLU A 139 -50.01 -3.56 10.45
N GLU A 140 -49.16 -2.56 10.27
CA GLU A 140 -49.10 -1.77 9.06
C GLU A 140 -48.17 -2.42 8.03
N ARG A 141 -48.82 -2.91 6.98
CA ARG A 141 -48.28 -3.39 5.70
C ARG A 141 -47.21 -2.45 5.10
N VAL A 142 -46.00 -2.42 5.63
CA VAL A 142 -44.83 -2.01 4.83
C VAL A 142 -44.45 -3.20 3.98
N ARG A 143 -45.19 -3.41 2.88
CA ARG A 143 -44.70 -4.21 1.77
C ARG A 143 -43.46 -3.49 1.24
N ILE A 144 -42.28 -3.88 1.71
CA ILE A 144 -41.05 -3.61 0.96
C ILE A 144 -41.29 -4.26 -0.40
N LYS A 145 -41.39 -3.45 -1.47
CA LYS A 145 -41.55 -4.01 -2.81
C LYS A 145 -40.38 -4.97 -3.02
N PRO A 146 -40.62 -6.25 -3.38
CA PRO A 146 -39.59 -7.28 -3.49
C PRO A 146 -38.40 -6.86 -4.36
N LYS A 147 -38.62 -5.91 -5.28
CA LYS A 147 -37.67 -5.35 -6.23
C LYS A 147 -36.34 -4.87 -5.62
N HIS A 148 -36.33 -4.27 -4.43
CA HIS A 148 -35.13 -3.61 -3.88
C HIS A 148 -34.14 -4.54 -3.17
N CYS A 149 -34.44 -5.84 -3.02
CA CYS A 149 -33.57 -6.80 -2.36
C CYS A 149 -33.16 -7.98 -3.25
N LEU A 150 -33.67 -8.08 -4.48
CA LEU A 150 -33.49 -9.25 -5.36
C LEU A 150 -32.02 -9.60 -5.62
N ARG A 151 -31.15 -8.58 -5.66
CA ARG A 151 -29.72 -8.73 -5.96
C ARG A 151 -28.91 -9.47 -4.86
N TRP A 152 -29.40 -9.51 -3.62
CA TRP A 152 -28.76 -10.21 -2.50
C TRP A 152 -29.49 -11.49 -2.12
N MET A 153 -30.64 -11.77 -2.74
CA MET A 153 -31.45 -12.94 -2.40
C MET A 153 -30.84 -14.23 -2.94
N ALA A 154 -30.94 -15.29 -2.15
CA ALA A 154 -30.62 -16.63 -2.61
C ALA A 154 -31.57 -17.07 -3.75
N PRO A 155 -31.09 -17.84 -4.75
CA PRO A 155 -31.88 -18.28 -5.90
C PRO A 155 -33.21 -18.94 -5.51
N GLU A 156 -33.18 -19.84 -4.53
CA GLU A 156 -34.37 -20.56 -4.06
C GLU A 156 -35.36 -19.66 -3.31
N ALA A 157 -34.86 -18.63 -2.63
CA ALA A 157 -35.69 -17.65 -1.94
C ALA A 157 -36.33 -16.67 -2.92
N ALA A 158 -35.65 -16.34 -4.03
CA ALA A 158 -36.19 -15.50 -5.10
C ALA A 158 -37.33 -16.18 -5.86
N VAL A 159 -37.23 -17.49 -6.12
CA VAL A 159 -38.25 -18.25 -6.87
C VAL A 159 -39.43 -18.65 -5.98
N ASN A 160 -39.16 -19.25 -4.82
CA ASN A 160 -40.20 -19.87 -4.01
C ASN A 160 -40.77 -18.95 -2.92
N GLN A 161 -40.20 -17.73 -2.78
CA GLN A 161 -40.55 -16.75 -1.75
C GLN A 161 -40.50 -17.29 -0.30
N LYS A 162 -39.77 -18.39 -0.09
CA LYS A 162 -39.53 -19.03 1.20
C LYS A 162 -38.03 -19.09 1.42
N GLY A 163 -37.51 -18.22 2.28
CA GLY A 163 -36.11 -18.24 2.69
C GLY A 163 -35.87 -19.25 3.81
N THR A 164 -34.72 -19.93 3.79
CA THR A 164 -34.22 -20.77 4.88
C THR A 164 -33.03 -20.10 5.58
N ILE A 165 -32.54 -20.68 6.68
CA ILE A 165 -31.27 -20.24 7.31
C ILE A 165 -30.12 -20.26 6.29
N LYS A 166 -30.09 -21.25 5.38
CA LYS A 166 -29.09 -21.36 4.32
C LYS A 166 -29.26 -20.29 3.23
N SER A 167 -30.47 -19.79 3.01
CA SER A 167 -30.71 -18.61 2.16
C SER A 167 -30.19 -17.31 2.81
N ALA A 168 -30.24 -17.24 4.15
CA ALA A 168 -29.71 -16.10 4.90
C ALA A 168 -28.17 -16.05 4.85
N VAL A 169 -27.48 -17.19 4.97
CA VAL A 169 -26.02 -17.31 4.79
C VAL A 169 -25.58 -16.82 3.40
N PHE A 170 -26.32 -17.23 2.36
CA PHE A 170 -26.09 -16.75 1.00
C PHE A 170 -26.23 -15.22 0.91
N SER A 171 -27.29 -14.66 1.50
CA SER A 171 -27.55 -13.22 1.43
C SER A 171 -26.49 -12.42 2.19
N LEU A 172 -26.11 -12.86 3.40
CA LEU A 172 -25.08 -12.23 4.22
C LEU A 172 -23.71 -12.23 3.56
N SER A 173 -23.34 -13.31 2.87
CA SER A 173 -22.06 -13.38 2.15
C SER A 173 -22.01 -12.44 0.93
N PHE A 174 -23.14 -12.19 0.26
CA PHE A 174 -23.23 -11.14 -0.79
C PHE A 174 -23.07 -9.74 -0.21
N VAL A 175 -23.65 -9.47 0.96
CA VAL A 175 -23.46 -8.19 1.66
C VAL A 175 -22.00 -8.03 2.11
N LEU A 176 -21.40 -9.07 2.67
CA LEU A 176 -19.99 -9.08 3.04
C LEU A 176 -19.10 -8.77 1.82
N TRP A 177 -19.37 -9.40 0.67
CA TRP A 177 -18.63 -9.13 -0.57
C TRP A 177 -18.79 -7.68 -1.03
N GLU A 178 -20.01 -7.13 -1.03
CA GLU A 178 -20.27 -5.73 -1.44
C GLU A 178 -19.52 -4.74 -0.56
N LEU A 179 -19.57 -4.95 0.76
CA LEU A 179 -18.84 -4.15 1.74
C LEU A 179 -17.34 -4.18 1.46
N LEU A 180 -16.77 -5.37 1.24
CA LEU A 180 -15.34 -5.52 1.01
C LEU A 180 -14.86 -5.04 -0.36
N ALA A 181 -15.69 -5.13 -1.39
CA ALA A 181 -15.37 -4.69 -2.74
C ALA A 181 -15.65 -3.19 -2.97
N GLY A 182 -16.46 -2.57 -2.11
CA GLY A 182 -16.87 -1.16 -2.24
C GLY A 182 -17.73 -0.91 -3.49
N LYS A 183 -18.41 -1.93 -3.99
CA LYS A 183 -19.24 -1.89 -5.21
C LYS A 183 -20.38 -2.91 -5.16
N GLN A 184 -21.41 -2.70 -5.97
CA GLN A 184 -22.59 -3.57 -5.96
C GLN A 184 -22.28 -4.95 -6.57
N PRO A 185 -22.92 -6.04 -6.08
CA PRO A 185 -22.80 -7.36 -6.67
C PRO A 185 -23.11 -7.35 -8.17
N LEU A 186 -22.29 -8.05 -8.96
CA LEU A 186 -22.42 -8.21 -10.42
C LEU A 186 -22.39 -6.92 -11.26
N GLU A 187 -21.95 -5.78 -10.69
CA GLU A 187 -21.99 -4.47 -11.38
C GLU A 187 -21.24 -4.48 -12.73
N GLU A 188 -20.07 -5.11 -12.82
CA GLU A 188 -19.27 -5.16 -14.04
C GLU A 188 -19.92 -6.08 -15.11
N GLN A 189 -20.47 -7.22 -14.69
CA GLN A 189 -21.19 -8.12 -15.57
C GLN A 189 -22.43 -7.43 -16.17
N LEU A 190 -23.18 -6.69 -15.35
CA LEU A 190 -24.33 -5.90 -15.80
C LEU A 190 -23.93 -4.77 -16.76
N ARG A 191 -22.81 -4.08 -16.50
CA ARG A 191 -22.26 -3.06 -17.42
C ARG A 191 -21.87 -3.65 -18.77
N ARG A 192 -21.25 -4.83 -18.79
CA ARG A 192 -20.86 -5.53 -20.04
C ARG A 192 -22.09 -5.96 -20.84
N LEU A 193 -23.11 -6.51 -20.18
CA LEU A 193 -24.38 -6.86 -20.83
C LEU A 193 -25.06 -5.62 -21.42
N SER A 194 -25.11 -4.52 -20.67
CA SER A 194 -25.68 -3.25 -21.13
C SER A 194 -24.96 -2.70 -22.37
N ARG A 195 -23.62 -2.78 -22.42
CA ARG A 195 -22.83 -2.39 -23.60
C ARG A 195 -23.08 -3.30 -24.80
N LYS A 196 -23.19 -4.62 -24.61
CA LYS A 196 -23.48 -5.58 -25.69
C LYS A 196 -24.86 -5.34 -26.32
N MET A 197 -25.85 -5.01 -25.51
CA MET A 197 -27.20 -4.68 -26.01
C MET A 197 -27.26 -3.33 -26.74
N SER A 198 -26.44 -2.36 -26.33
CA SER A 198 -26.38 -1.04 -26.99
C SER A 198 -25.80 -1.08 -28.42
N VAL A 199 -25.06 -2.14 -28.76
CA VAL A 199 -24.47 -2.35 -30.10
C VAL A 199 -25.47 -2.97 -31.07
N ASN A 200 -26.44 -3.74 -30.56
CA ASN A 200 -27.52 -4.33 -31.35
C ASN A 200 -28.76 -3.43 -31.24
N LYS A 201 -28.88 -2.43 -32.12
CA LYS A 201 -30.05 -1.54 -32.19
C LYS A 201 -31.34 -2.33 -32.52
N GLU A 202 -32.02 -2.85 -31.51
CA GLU A 202 -33.44 -3.12 -31.58
C GLU A 202 -34.16 -2.32 -30.49
N ASN A 203 -35.06 -1.44 -30.95
CA ASN A 203 -35.94 -0.64 -30.12
C ASN A 203 -36.90 -1.55 -29.36
N VAL A 204 -36.66 -1.76 -28.06
CA VAL A 204 -37.70 -2.18 -27.14
C VAL A 204 -37.59 -1.33 -25.88
N GLY A 205 -38.61 -0.50 -25.63
CA GLY A 205 -38.72 0.28 -24.41
C GLY A 205 -39.04 -0.64 -23.23
N TYR A 206 -38.04 -0.88 -22.39
CA TYR A 206 -38.20 -1.29 -21.01
C TYR A 206 -37.02 -0.70 -20.22
N GLU A 207 -37.31 0.17 -19.23
CA GLU A 207 -36.41 0.33 -18.09
C GLU A 207 -36.34 -1.03 -17.39
N GLU A 208 -35.42 -1.89 -17.82
CA GLU A 208 -35.16 -3.15 -17.16
C GLU A 208 -34.56 -2.88 -15.79
N ASP A 209 -35.25 -3.39 -14.77
CA ASP A 209 -34.84 -3.34 -13.38
C ASP A 209 -33.51 -4.11 -13.23
N LEU A 210 -32.40 -3.39 -13.07
CA LEU A 210 -31.06 -3.96 -12.93
C LEU A 210 -31.00 -5.02 -11.81
N ASP A 211 -31.83 -4.90 -10.78
CA ASP A 211 -31.92 -5.85 -9.68
C ASP A 211 -32.60 -7.16 -10.10
N ALA A 212 -33.61 -7.09 -10.97
CA ALA A 212 -34.25 -8.29 -11.53
C ALA A 212 -33.28 -9.05 -12.45
N ARG A 213 -32.51 -8.33 -13.27
CA ARG A 213 -31.53 -8.94 -14.15
C ARG A 213 -30.34 -9.54 -13.39
N ALA A 214 -29.87 -8.86 -12.34
CA ALA A 214 -28.88 -9.43 -11.43
C ALA A 214 -29.41 -10.72 -10.77
N CYS A 215 -30.67 -10.75 -10.37
CA CYS A 215 -31.32 -11.93 -9.79
C CYS A 215 -31.38 -13.10 -10.78
N GLU A 216 -31.68 -12.85 -12.05
CA GLU A 216 -31.66 -13.88 -13.10
C GLU A 216 -30.26 -14.45 -13.32
N MET A 217 -29.24 -13.59 -13.34
CA MET A 217 -27.85 -14.04 -13.44
C MET A 217 -27.47 -14.92 -12.25
N ILE A 218 -27.81 -14.50 -11.03
CA ILE A 218 -27.58 -15.28 -9.80
C ILE A 218 -28.29 -16.63 -9.86
N TYR A 219 -29.52 -16.66 -10.37
CA TYR A 219 -30.29 -17.88 -10.59
C TYR A 219 -29.63 -18.82 -11.61
N GLN A 220 -29.01 -18.27 -12.65
CA GLN A 220 -28.25 -19.02 -13.65
C GLN A 220 -26.86 -19.48 -13.16
N GLY A 221 -26.50 -19.18 -11.91
CA GLY A 221 -25.25 -19.60 -11.28
C GLY A 221 -24.15 -18.54 -11.28
N GLU A 222 -24.39 -17.34 -11.80
CA GLU A 222 -23.42 -16.26 -11.74
C GLU A 222 -23.19 -15.79 -10.30
N ARG A 223 -21.94 -15.46 -9.98
CA ARG A 223 -21.53 -14.95 -8.67
C ARG A 223 -20.61 -13.74 -8.82
N PRO A 224 -20.56 -12.83 -7.83
CA PRO A 224 -19.58 -11.77 -7.82
C PRO A 224 -18.15 -12.33 -7.86
N ASN A 225 -17.26 -11.69 -8.62
CA ASN A 225 -15.87 -12.16 -8.70
C ASN A 225 -15.14 -11.76 -7.41
N VAL A 226 -14.65 -12.76 -6.66
CA VAL A 226 -13.93 -12.54 -5.41
C VAL A 226 -12.62 -11.76 -5.62
N GLU A 227 -11.95 -11.93 -6.75
CA GLU A 227 -10.73 -11.16 -7.09
C GLU A 227 -10.96 -9.64 -7.07
N GLU A 228 -12.21 -9.21 -7.27
CA GLU A 228 -12.55 -7.80 -7.28
C GLU A 228 -12.47 -7.16 -5.89
N ILE A 229 -12.62 -7.94 -4.82
CA ILE A 229 -12.33 -7.48 -3.45
C ILE A 229 -10.87 -7.04 -3.38
N PHE A 230 -9.95 -7.85 -3.91
CA PHE A 230 -8.51 -7.60 -3.88
C PHE A 230 -8.06 -6.52 -4.87
N ARG A 231 -8.86 -6.24 -5.91
CA ARG A 231 -8.62 -5.13 -6.88
C ARG A 231 -9.22 -3.80 -6.44
N SER A 232 -10.11 -3.79 -5.45
CA SER A 232 -10.74 -2.58 -4.91
C SER A 232 -9.73 -1.73 -4.11
N GLY A 233 -9.99 -0.43 -3.99
CA GLY A 233 -9.11 0.53 -3.31
C GLY A 233 -8.80 0.19 -1.84
N ILE A 234 -9.63 -0.65 -1.21
CA ILE A 234 -9.53 -1.05 0.20
C ILE A 234 -8.36 -2.03 0.44
N TRP A 235 -8.00 -2.83 -0.59
CA TRP A 235 -6.89 -3.81 -0.54
C TRP A 235 -5.68 -3.40 -1.39
N LYS A 236 -5.81 -2.35 -2.21
CA LYS A 236 -4.75 -1.85 -3.09
C LYS A 236 -3.58 -1.14 -2.40
N ARG A 237 -3.66 -0.87 -1.10
CA ARG A 237 -2.54 -0.31 -0.33
C ARG A 237 -1.89 -1.41 0.52
N GLY A 238 -1.02 -2.17 -0.13
CA GLY A 238 0.02 -2.95 0.51
C GLY A 238 -0.38 -4.34 1.04
N ARG A 239 0.27 -5.36 0.48
CA ARG A 239 0.93 -6.43 1.26
C ARG A 239 0.01 -7.17 2.25
N LYS A 240 -0.95 -7.97 1.77
CA LYS A 240 -1.66 -8.98 2.60
C LYS A 240 -1.41 -10.38 2.05
N GLY A 241 -1.07 -11.31 2.95
CA GLY A 241 -0.59 -12.65 2.60
C GLY A 241 -1.65 -13.49 1.85
N PRO A 242 -1.25 -14.26 0.83
CA PRO A 242 -2.15 -15.04 -0.04
C PRO A 242 -3.12 -15.95 0.73
N LYS A 243 -2.75 -16.40 1.93
CA LYS A 243 -3.54 -17.32 2.76
C LYS A 243 -4.85 -16.73 3.31
N ALA A 244 -4.89 -15.45 3.70
CA ALA A 244 -6.12 -14.84 4.23
C ALA A 244 -7.13 -14.54 3.10
N ALA A 245 -6.61 -14.16 1.93
CA ALA A 245 -7.38 -14.00 0.70
C ALA A 245 -7.99 -15.33 0.25
N GLU A 246 -7.20 -16.40 0.21
CA GLU A 246 -7.64 -17.75 -0.14
C GLU A 246 -8.70 -18.29 0.85
N LYS A 247 -8.52 -18.05 2.15
CA LYS A 247 -9.53 -18.42 3.17
C LYS A 247 -10.85 -17.66 3.00
N LEU A 248 -10.78 -16.35 2.71
CA LEU A 248 -11.98 -15.53 2.46
C LEU A 248 -12.69 -15.96 1.18
N GLU A 249 -11.95 -16.27 0.12
CA GLU A 249 -12.50 -16.79 -1.12
C GLU A 249 -13.21 -18.11 -0.91
N LYS A 250 -12.56 -19.05 -0.22
CA LYS A 250 -13.15 -20.34 0.14
C LYS A 250 -14.42 -20.17 0.99
N LEU A 251 -14.43 -19.23 1.93
CA LEU A 251 -15.59 -18.91 2.75
C LEU A 251 -16.77 -18.45 1.89
N LEU A 252 -16.55 -17.49 0.99
CA LEU A 252 -17.60 -16.95 0.12
C LEU A 252 -18.15 -18.02 -0.82
N LEU A 253 -17.28 -18.83 -1.44
CA LEU A 253 -17.70 -19.92 -2.32
C LEU A 253 -18.56 -20.96 -1.59
N ASN A 254 -18.20 -21.33 -0.36
CA ASN A 254 -19.00 -22.25 0.46
C ASN A 254 -20.35 -21.65 0.89
N CYS A 255 -20.46 -20.32 0.98
CA CYS A 255 -21.73 -19.64 1.23
C CYS A 255 -22.60 -19.54 -0.02
N TRP A 256 -22.00 -19.66 -1.21
CA TRP A 256 -22.64 -19.44 -2.52
C TRP A 256 -23.03 -20.70 -3.27
N ASP A 257 -22.88 -21.87 -2.64
CA ASP A 257 -23.20 -23.17 -3.23
C ASP A 257 -24.61 -23.17 -3.84
N PRO A 258 -24.78 -23.61 -5.10
CA PRO A 258 -26.08 -23.65 -5.76
C PRO A 258 -27.07 -24.58 -5.04
N ASN A 259 -26.60 -25.62 -4.34
CA ASN A 259 -27.42 -26.46 -3.48
C ASN A 259 -27.53 -25.83 -2.08
N PRO A 260 -28.72 -25.38 -1.63
CA PRO A 260 -28.90 -24.78 -0.31
C PRO A 260 -28.45 -25.66 0.85
N ASP A 261 -28.60 -26.98 0.73
CA ASP A 261 -28.21 -27.93 1.78
C ASP A 261 -26.69 -28.11 1.89
N ALA A 262 -25.97 -27.89 0.79
CA ALA A 262 -24.51 -27.96 0.74
C ALA A 262 -23.82 -26.66 1.18
N ARG A 263 -24.57 -25.54 1.28
CA ARG A 263 -24.02 -24.28 1.79
C ARG A 263 -23.53 -24.44 3.21
N MET A 264 -22.56 -23.63 3.59
CA MET A 264 -22.11 -23.50 4.98
C MET A 264 -23.26 -23.10 5.93
N THR A 265 -23.24 -23.54 7.19
CA THR A 265 -24.13 -23.06 8.25
C THR A 265 -23.69 -21.69 8.79
N MET A 266 -24.58 -20.99 9.49
CA MET A 266 -24.22 -19.71 10.12
C MET A 266 -23.08 -19.86 11.14
N SER A 267 -23.09 -20.92 11.94
CA SER A 267 -22.04 -21.20 12.94
C SER A 267 -20.68 -21.51 12.30
N GLU A 268 -20.67 -22.24 11.18
CA GLU A 268 -19.44 -22.46 10.41
C GLU A 268 -18.94 -21.16 9.77
N MET A 269 -19.84 -20.32 9.24
CA MET A 269 -19.48 -19.01 8.69
C MET A 269 -18.87 -18.10 9.75
N GLU A 270 -19.47 -18.04 10.95
CA GLU A 270 -18.95 -17.29 12.09
C GLU A 270 -17.58 -17.80 12.53
N LYS A 271 -17.41 -19.12 12.64
CA LYS A 271 -16.14 -19.75 13.03
C LYS A 271 -15.03 -19.42 12.02
N GLU A 272 -15.29 -19.58 10.73
CA GLU A 272 -14.31 -19.30 9.68
C GLU A 272 -13.98 -17.80 9.58
N LEU A 273 -14.97 -16.92 9.74
CA LEU A 273 -14.75 -15.47 9.87
C LEU A 273 -13.88 -15.13 11.09
N GLY A 274 -14.11 -15.80 12.22
CA GLY A 274 -13.29 -15.65 13.42
C GLY A 274 -11.82 -16.06 13.20
N VAL A 275 -11.58 -17.13 12.42
CA VAL A 275 -10.22 -17.55 12.02
C VAL A 275 -9.59 -16.51 11.09
N ILE A 276 -10.32 -16.04 10.09
CA ILE A 276 -9.86 -14.98 9.17
C ILE A 276 -9.54 -13.70 9.95
N LEU A 277 -10.37 -13.31 10.92
CA LEU A 277 -10.16 -12.14 11.78
C LEU A 277 -8.95 -12.28 12.71
N LYS A 278 -8.64 -13.48 13.20
CA LYS A 278 -7.44 -13.74 13.99
C LYS A 278 -6.14 -13.58 13.19
N GLU A 279 -6.18 -13.84 11.89
CA GLU A 279 -5.05 -13.51 11.00
C GLU A 279 -4.89 -11.99 10.88
N PHE A 280 -5.98 -11.23 10.95
CA PHE A 280 -5.94 -9.76 10.96
C PHE A 280 -5.68 -9.14 12.35
N SER A 281 -5.87 -9.87 13.45
CA SER A 281 -5.73 -9.35 14.82
C SER A 281 -4.29 -9.27 15.33
N LYS A 282 -3.29 -9.57 14.48
CA LYS A 282 -1.86 -9.44 14.80
C LYS A 282 -1.28 -8.06 14.45
N MET A 283 -2.13 -7.07 14.16
CA MET A 283 -1.72 -5.77 13.65
C MET A 283 -1.99 -4.65 14.68
N PHE A 284 -0.93 -3.97 15.12
CA PHE A 284 -0.92 -2.74 15.91
C PHE A 284 -0.51 -1.55 15.03
N TRP A 285 -1.50 -0.79 14.55
CA TRP A 285 -1.30 0.32 13.62
C TRP A 285 -1.80 1.62 14.22
N ILE A 286 -0.92 2.61 14.31
CA ILE A 286 -1.26 3.99 14.63
C ILE A 286 -1.41 4.77 13.32
N LYS A 287 -2.61 5.30 13.05
CA LYS A 287 -2.93 5.99 11.79
C LYS A 287 -2.89 7.51 11.88
N ASP A 288 -3.40 8.05 12.98
CA ASP A 288 -3.33 9.47 13.30
C ASP A 288 -3.52 9.60 14.81
N THR A 289 -2.43 9.81 15.53
CA THR A 289 -2.46 9.95 16.99
C THR A 289 -1.39 10.94 17.40
N ILE A 290 -1.76 11.86 18.28
CA ILE A 290 -0.85 12.82 18.88
C ILE A 290 -0.55 12.35 20.29
N ILE A 291 0.74 12.21 20.62
CA ILE A 291 1.22 11.99 21.99
C ILE A 291 2.12 13.16 22.34
N HIS A 292 1.69 13.95 23.31
CA HIS A 292 2.41 15.14 23.70
C HIS A 292 2.40 15.35 25.21
N ASP A 293 3.39 16.08 25.72
CA ASP A 293 3.53 16.45 27.14
C ASP A 293 3.57 15.25 28.11
N CYS A 294 3.95 14.07 27.63
CA CYS A 294 4.04 12.87 28.45
C CYS A 294 5.41 12.76 29.12
N SER A 295 5.46 12.17 30.32
CA SER A 295 6.71 11.99 31.07
C SER A 295 6.87 10.57 31.62
N ALA A 296 8.04 9.94 31.38
CA ALA A 296 8.43 8.69 32.02
C ALA A 296 9.47 8.96 33.12
N ASN A 297 9.10 8.73 34.38
CA ASN A 297 9.96 8.97 35.54
C ASN A 297 10.71 7.70 35.97
N GLU A 298 11.97 7.84 36.39
CA GLU A 298 12.74 6.73 36.96
C GLU A 298 12.37 6.48 38.44
N ASP A 299 12.39 5.21 38.84
CA ASP A 299 12.43 4.81 40.25
C ASP A 299 13.89 4.79 40.70
N GLU A 300 14.31 5.85 41.39
CA GLU A 300 15.67 5.97 41.94
C GLU A 300 16.01 4.89 42.99
N THR A 301 15.00 4.18 43.52
CA THR A 301 15.19 3.17 44.57
C THR A 301 15.45 1.76 44.04
N HIS A 302 15.10 1.49 42.76
CA HIS A 302 15.29 0.18 42.13
C HIS A 302 15.82 0.31 40.71
N ASP A 303 17.01 -0.26 40.46
CA ASP A 303 17.61 -0.28 39.12
C ASP A 303 17.09 -1.43 38.23
N VAL A 304 16.52 -2.48 38.84
CA VAL A 304 16.01 -3.67 38.15
C VAL A 304 14.61 -4.03 38.71
N PRO A 305 13.55 -4.08 37.89
CA PRO A 305 13.54 -3.75 36.47
C PRO A 305 13.76 -2.25 36.23
N PRO A 306 14.45 -1.88 35.14
CA PRO A 306 14.74 -0.49 34.80
C PRO A 306 13.45 0.29 34.45
N THR A 307 13.37 1.54 34.89
CA THR A 307 12.22 2.46 34.68
C THR A 307 12.70 3.82 34.15
N GLY A 308 11.78 4.67 33.67
CA GLY A 308 12.10 6.03 33.17
C GLY A 308 12.48 6.11 31.69
N TYR A 309 11.97 5.19 30.86
CA TYR A 309 12.22 5.13 29.41
C TYR A 309 10.93 5.38 28.62
N GLY A 310 11.03 6.03 27.45
CA GLY A 310 9.91 6.15 26.51
C GLY A 310 8.80 7.08 27.01
N GLY A 311 9.06 8.38 27.05
CA GLY A 311 8.19 9.37 27.69
C GLY A 311 6.75 9.37 27.19
N GLY A 312 6.55 9.14 25.90
CA GLY A 312 5.24 8.91 25.31
C GLY A 312 4.91 7.42 25.13
N ILE A 313 5.85 6.64 24.59
CA ILE A 313 5.69 5.21 24.33
C ILE A 313 6.92 4.44 24.80
N PHE A 314 6.70 3.46 25.66
CA PHE A 314 7.63 2.36 25.88
C PHE A 314 7.06 1.09 25.23
N LEU A 315 7.74 0.57 24.21
CA LEU A 315 7.30 -0.61 23.46
C LEU A 315 8.18 -1.82 23.76
N THR A 316 7.56 -2.91 24.20
CA THR A 316 8.20 -4.21 24.44
C THR A 316 7.25 -5.36 24.09
N GLY A 317 7.76 -6.59 24.09
CA GLY A 317 6.96 -7.78 23.83
C GLY A 317 7.55 -9.06 24.43
N SER A 318 6.66 -9.94 24.88
CA SER A 318 7.00 -11.21 25.52
C SER A 318 7.51 -12.30 24.55
N GLY A 319 7.55 -12.02 23.25
CA GLY A 319 8.03 -12.94 22.22
C GLY A 319 8.62 -12.22 21.00
N ASP A 320 9.16 -13.01 20.07
CA ASP A 320 9.81 -12.48 18.87
C ASP A 320 8.77 -11.91 17.88
N TYR A 321 8.84 -10.61 17.64
CA TYR A 321 8.04 -9.96 16.62
C TYR A 321 8.46 -10.42 15.23
N ASP A 322 7.51 -11.00 14.48
CA ASP A 322 7.70 -11.32 13.07
C ASP A 322 7.60 -10.05 12.24
N VAL A 323 8.74 -9.47 11.90
CA VAL A 323 8.87 -8.23 11.14
C VAL A 323 8.23 -8.35 9.74
N SER A 324 8.23 -9.56 9.15
CA SER A 324 7.62 -9.80 7.83
C SER A 324 6.09 -9.62 7.83
N SER A 325 5.45 -9.75 9.00
CA SER A 325 4.01 -9.54 9.17
C SER A 325 3.58 -8.09 8.96
N ARG A 326 4.50 -7.13 9.15
CA ARG A 326 4.21 -5.68 9.18
C ARG A 326 3.06 -5.33 10.11
N GLY A 327 2.89 -6.15 11.15
CA GLY A 327 1.85 -5.98 12.15
C GLY A 327 2.03 -4.69 12.93
N LEU A 328 3.27 -4.23 13.14
CA LEU A 328 3.59 -3.04 13.92
C LEU A 328 3.90 -1.84 13.01
N ASN A 329 3.09 -0.77 13.11
CA ASN A 329 3.25 0.43 12.30
C ASN A 329 2.90 1.70 13.10
N LEU A 330 3.87 2.58 13.28
CA LEU A 330 3.78 3.85 14.01
C LEU A 330 3.81 5.09 13.08
N ASN A 331 3.69 4.92 11.76
CA ASN A 331 3.80 6.03 10.80
C ASN A 331 2.80 7.17 11.05
N GLY A 332 1.61 6.86 11.59
CA GLY A 332 0.60 7.86 11.92
C GLY A 332 0.81 8.62 13.23
N LEU A 333 1.93 8.42 13.91
CA LEU A 333 2.20 9.04 15.20
C LEU A 333 2.79 10.45 15.06
N LYS A 334 2.30 11.38 15.87
CA LYS A 334 2.86 12.72 16.04
C LYS A 334 3.26 12.91 17.50
N MET A 335 4.52 13.22 17.73
CA MET A 335 5.12 13.33 19.06
C MET A 335 5.62 14.75 19.30
N TYR A 336 5.30 15.32 20.46
CA TYR A 336 5.70 16.68 20.84
C TYR A 336 5.96 16.77 22.34
N GLU A 337 7.04 17.44 22.74
CA GLU A 337 7.25 17.84 24.15
C GLU A 337 7.18 16.67 25.18
N ASN A 338 7.51 15.45 24.76
CA ASN A 338 7.60 14.30 25.67
C ASN A 338 8.97 14.27 26.35
N THR A 339 9.03 13.69 27.55
CA THR A 339 10.26 13.59 28.33
C THR A 339 10.41 12.23 28.99
N ALA A 340 11.64 11.77 29.14
CA ALA A 340 11.96 10.55 29.87
C ALA A 340 13.20 10.80 30.75
N SER A 341 13.13 10.42 32.03
CA SER A 341 14.24 10.57 32.98
C SER A 341 15.53 9.92 32.48
N ARG A 342 15.42 8.82 31.73
CA ARG A 342 16.56 8.13 31.14
C ARG A 342 16.67 8.39 29.63
N ARG A 343 15.93 7.64 28.82
CA ARG A 343 16.21 7.46 27.38
C ARG A 343 14.93 7.26 26.58
N GLY A 344 14.96 7.64 25.31
CA GLY A 344 13.80 7.70 24.43
C GLY A 344 12.80 8.73 24.93
N GLN A 345 13.07 10.02 24.67
CA GLN A 345 12.25 11.12 25.19
C GLN A 345 10.79 10.97 24.77
N SER A 346 10.54 10.60 23.51
CA SER A 346 9.22 10.21 23.04
C SER A 346 9.03 8.70 23.01
N ILE A 347 9.92 7.96 22.35
CA ILE A 347 9.78 6.50 22.20
C ILE A 347 11.04 5.78 22.67
N TYR A 348 10.83 4.74 23.45
CA TYR A 348 11.83 3.72 23.71
C TYR A 348 11.34 2.33 23.33
N ILE A 349 12.19 1.54 22.67
CA ILE A 349 11.82 0.22 22.14
C ILE A 349 12.78 -0.86 22.62
N ALA A 350 12.27 -1.82 23.38
CA ALA A 350 12.99 -3.02 23.78
C ALA A 350 12.41 -4.22 23.01
N MET A 351 13.06 -4.56 21.90
CA MET A 351 12.60 -5.65 21.03
C MET A 351 13.78 -6.31 20.32
N ALA A 352 13.91 -7.64 20.41
CA ALA A 352 14.99 -8.39 19.79
C ALA A 352 15.17 -8.10 18.28
N LYS A 353 14.07 -7.82 17.58
CA LYS A 353 14.02 -7.51 16.14
C LYS A 353 13.90 -6.02 15.81
N VAL A 354 14.29 -5.13 16.72
CA VAL A 354 14.17 -3.66 16.53
C VAL A 354 14.98 -3.17 15.33
N VAL A 355 16.16 -3.74 15.09
CA VAL A 355 17.03 -3.34 13.98
C VAL A 355 16.36 -3.67 12.64
N GLU A 356 15.88 -4.90 12.48
CA GLU A 356 15.18 -5.31 11.26
C GLU A 356 13.89 -4.51 11.05
N TRP A 357 13.14 -4.24 12.11
CA TRP A 357 11.93 -3.44 11.99
C TRP A 357 12.20 -1.98 11.62
N CYS A 358 13.28 -1.38 12.11
CA CYS A 358 13.71 -0.04 11.70
C CYS A 358 14.07 0.03 10.21
N LYS A 359 14.70 -1.02 9.66
CA LYS A 359 15.07 -1.10 8.24
C LYS A 359 13.88 -1.23 7.29
N LEU A 360 12.70 -1.60 7.79
CA LEU A 360 11.52 -1.77 6.95
C LEU A 360 11.07 -0.46 6.29
N GLY A 361 10.66 -0.56 5.01
CA GLY A 361 10.12 0.58 4.27
C GLY A 361 11.21 1.58 3.85
N ILE A 362 10.89 2.87 3.85
CA ILE A 362 11.87 3.93 3.55
C ILE A 362 12.17 4.74 4.81
N ALA A 363 13.46 4.85 5.17
CA ALA A 363 13.94 5.76 6.21
C ALA A 363 13.12 5.69 7.50
N GLY A 364 12.92 4.46 8.01
CA GLY A 364 12.22 4.23 9.27
C GLY A 364 10.71 4.45 9.20
N GLU A 365 10.08 4.38 8.02
CA GLU A 365 8.65 4.65 7.78
C GLU A 365 7.72 4.06 8.83
N TYR A 366 7.96 2.82 9.27
CA TYR A 366 7.11 2.13 10.23
C TYR A 366 7.34 2.53 11.69
N VAL A 367 8.39 3.29 11.98
CA VAL A 367 8.85 3.62 13.34
C VAL A 367 8.80 5.13 13.63
N LYS A 368 9.16 5.95 12.65
CA LYS A 368 9.56 7.34 12.87
C LYS A 368 8.42 8.32 13.20
N GLY A 369 7.19 8.06 12.79
CA GLY A 369 6.09 9.03 12.91
C GLY A 369 6.44 10.39 12.29
N ASN A 370 6.30 11.48 13.06
CA ASN A 370 6.68 12.84 12.67
C ASN A 370 8.18 13.20 12.88
N TYR A 371 9.03 12.25 13.30
CA TYR A 371 10.46 12.49 13.46
C TYR A 371 11.15 12.87 12.14
N SER A 372 12.03 13.86 12.22
CA SER A 372 12.81 14.38 11.09
C SER A 372 14.29 14.10 11.28
N ASP A 373 14.90 13.35 10.35
CA ASP A 373 16.32 12.97 10.39
C ASP A 373 17.29 14.17 10.44
N THR A 374 16.82 15.39 10.07
CA THR A 374 17.62 16.62 10.00
C THR A 374 17.27 17.67 11.04
N GLN A 375 16.11 17.56 11.70
CA GLN A 375 15.59 18.61 12.59
C GLN A 375 15.29 18.11 14.00
N SER A 376 14.95 16.83 14.18
CA SER A 376 14.61 16.26 15.48
C SER A 376 15.86 15.89 16.27
N ASP A 377 15.75 15.92 17.60
CA ASP A 377 16.79 15.40 18.48
C ASP A 377 16.82 13.86 18.42
N LYS A 378 17.99 13.26 18.20
CA LYS A 378 18.15 11.79 18.12
C LYS A 378 17.70 11.08 19.40
N HIS A 379 17.72 11.74 20.55
CA HIS A 379 17.25 11.20 21.82
C HIS A 379 15.71 11.04 21.88
N GLU A 380 14.96 11.56 20.92
CA GLU A 380 13.51 11.32 20.81
C GLU A 380 13.19 9.83 20.63
N LEU A 381 14.00 9.13 19.82
CA LEU A 381 13.78 7.76 19.40
C LEU A 381 14.99 6.89 19.69
N GLU A 382 14.90 6.08 20.75
CA GLU A 382 15.97 5.17 21.17
C GLU A 382 15.44 3.75 21.36
N GLY A 383 16.33 2.77 21.35
CA GLY A 383 15.93 1.39 21.64
C GLY A 383 17.10 0.44 21.71
N ILE A 384 16.76 -0.82 21.99
CA ILE A 384 17.73 -1.86 22.30
C ILE A 384 17.23 -3.22 21.77
N PRO A 385 18.10 -4.01 21.11
CA PRO A 385 17.75 -5.32 20.57
C PRO A 385 17.71 -6.41 21.66
N LEU A 386 16.89 -6.22 22.69
CA LEU A 386 16.66 -7.19 23.77
C LEU A 386 15.19 -7.62 23.84
N THR A 387 14.95 -8.84 24.34
CA THR A 387 13.61 -9.28 24.73
C THR A 387 13.17 -8.58 26.01
N GLU A 388 11.86 -8.55 26.27
CA GLU A 388 11.30 -8.00 27.51
C GLU A 388 11.97 -8.58 28.76
N ASN A 389 12.11 -9.91 28.83
CA ASN A 389 12.72 -10.60 29.96
C ASN A 389 14.16 -10.15 30.21
N ASN A 390 14.95 -10.01 29.13
CA ASN A 390 16.35 -9.59 29.25
C ASN A 390 16.47 -8.12 29.63
N PHE A 391 15.59 -7.26 29.07
CA PHE A 391 15.52 -5.85 29.46
C PHE A 391 15.18 -5.69 30.94
N ASN A 392 14.16 -6.41 31.42
CA ASN A 392 13.71 -6.37 32.82
C ASN A 392 14.74 -6.95 33.81
N GLN A 393 15.74 -7.69 33.34
CA GLN A 393 16.84 -8.23 34.14
C GLN A 393 18.14 -7.42 34.02
N SER A 394 18.19 -6.45 33.11
CA SER A 394 19.38 -5.65 32.87
C SER A 394 19.43 -4.43 33.78
N THR A 395 20.62 -4.05 34.22
CA THR A 395 20.85 -2.78 34.92
C THR A 395 20.80 -1.61 33.94
N THR A 396 20.56 -0.40 34.44
CA THR A 396 20.59 0.82 33.61
C THR A 396 21.94 0.95 32.87
N GLN A 397 23.05 0.63 33.54
CA GLN A 397 24.38 0.71 32.91
C GLN A 397 24.54 -0.28 31.75
N GLN A 398 24.03 -1.50 31.89
CA GLN A 398 24.07 -2.49 30.81
C GLN A 398 23.24 -2.06 29.59
N ILE A 399 22.10 -1.40 29.84
CA ILE A 399 21.24 -0.87 28.79
C ILE A 399 21.92 0.28 28.05
N ILE A 400 22.51 1.23 28.78
CA ILE A 400 23.22 2.37 28.19
C ILE A 400 24.35 1.92 27.26
N GLN A 401 25.03 0.81 27.58
CA GLN A 401 26.12 0.27 26.76
C GLN A 401 25.66 -0.41 25.46
N GLN A 402 24.38 -0.79 25.35
CA GLN A 402 23.87 -1.62 24.24
C GLN A 402 22.77 -0.93 23.41
N GLN A 403 22.08 0.06 23.98
CA GLN A 403 21.05 0.81 23.26
C GLN A 403 21.66 1.67 22.16
N ASN A 404 20.83 2.09 21.21
CA ASN A 404 21.22 3.02 20.16
C ASN A 404 20.07 3.96 19.79
N PHE A 405 20.38 5.03 19.08
CA PHE A 405 19.38 5.84 18.40
C PHE A 405 18.76 5.01 17.29
N LEU A 406 17.43 4.95 17.23
CA LEU A 406 16.74 4.15 16.21
C LEU A 406 17.06 4.64 14.79
N GLN A 407 17.33 5.94 14.63
CA GLN A 407 17.80 6.52 13.35
C GLN A 407 19.00 5.81 12.77
N THR A 408 19.94 5.35 13.60
CA THR A 408 21.14 4.65 13.11
C THR A 408 20.82 3.36 12.38
N TYR A 409 19.69 2.72 12.66
CA TYR A 409 19.29 1.45 12.04
C TYR A 409 18.66 1.65 10.67
N TRP A 410 17.89 2.73 10.45
CA TRP A 410 17.28 3.04 9.16
C TRP A 410 18.06 4.01 8.29
N ASP A 411 19.12 4.60 8.82
CA ASP A 411 20.13 5.37 8.06
C ASP A 411 21.32 4.48 7.66
N TYR A 412 21.17 3.15 7.68
CA TYR A 412 22.20 2.20 7.24
C TYR A 412 21.75 1.43 5.98
N PRO A 413 22.56 1.41 4.89
CA PRO A 413 23.75 2.23 4.66
C PRO A 413 23.39 3.72 4.59
N LYS A 414 24.36 4.60 4.87
CA LYS A 414 24.13 6.06 4.97
C LYS A 414 23.42 6.61 3.74
N GLY A 415 22.35 7.39 3.95
CA GLY A 415 21.52 7.94 2.87
C GLY A 415 20.68 6.90 2.11
N LEU A 416 20.65 5.65 2.60
CA LEU A 416 20.05 4.48 1.96
C LEU A 416 20.60 4.22 0.56
N ILE A 417 21.91 4.39 0.40
CA ILE A 417 22.64 4.23 -0.86
C ILE A 417 23.49 2.97 -0.78
N TRP A 418 23.20 2.00 -1.66
CA TRP A 418 24.03 0.79 -1.80
C TRP A 418 25.10 1.08 -2.84
N HIS A 419 26.35 0.99 -2.42
CA HIS A 419 27.47 1.33 -3.27
C HIS A 419 27.86 0.17 -4.17
N VAL A 420 28.30 0.49 -5.39
CA VAL A 420 28.84 -0.45 -6.37
C VAL A 420 30.23 -0.03 -6.80
N SER A 421 31.11 -1.00 -6.93
CA SER A 421 32.43 -0.86 -7.53
C SER A 421 32.93 -2.23 -7.96
N ASN A 422 33.58 -2.28 -9.12
CA ASN A 422 34.37 -3.43 -9.57
C ASN A 422 35.80 -3.02 -9.92
N ARG A 423 36.21 -1.81 -9.50
CA ARG A 423 37.56 -1.28 -9.67
C ARG A 423 38.25 -1.20 -8.32
N ASP A 424 39.45 -1.75 -8.23
CA ASP A 424 40.36 -1.62 -7.08
C ASP A 424 39.71 -1.88 -5.71
N VAL A 425 38.73 -2.80 -5.65
CA VAL A 425 38.05 -3.21 -4.41
C VAL A 425 38.65 -4.51 -3.87
N THR A 426 38.83 -4.60 -2.55
CA THR A 426 39.21 -5.85 -1.86
C THR A 426 38.09 -6.29 -0.91
N PRO A 427 37.67 -7.58 -0.92
CA PRO A 427 38.10 -8.64 -1.82
C PRO A 427 37.56 -8.43 -3.25
N THR A 428 38.40 -8.78 -4.21
CA THR A 428 38.19 -8.59 -5.63
C THR A 428 37.08 -9.53 -6.15
N GLU A 429 36.20 -8.97 -6.97
CA GLU A 429 35.35 -9.67 -7.97
C GLU A 429 34.08 -10.41 -7.52
N ASN A 430 33.76 -10.55 -6.23
CA ASN A 430 32.56 -11.29 -5.82
C ASN A 430 31.51 -10.43 -5.11
N ASP A 431 30.26 -10.55 -5.57
CA ASP A 431 29.09 -10.05 -4.87
C ASP A 431 28.91 -10.80 -3.54
N LEU A 432 29.09 -10.09 -2.42
CA LEU A 432 29.01 -10.64 -1.07
C LEU A 432 27.69 -10.25 -0.37
N PRO A 433 27.09 -11.16 0.44
CA PRO A 433 25.92 -10.81 1.24
C PRO A 433 26.19 -9.61 2.15
N GLY A 434 25.26 -8.64 2.15
CA GLY A 434 25.39 -7.43 2.95
C GLY A 434 26.30 -6.34 2.35
N CYS A 435 26.82 -6.52 1.12
CA CYS A 435 27.49 -5.44 0.41
C CYS A 435 26.55 -4.22 0.29
N ALA A 436 27.09 -3.04 0.57
CA ALA A 436 26.33 -1.80 0.60
C ALA A 436 27.21 -0.56 0.80
N LEU A 437 28.31 -0.73 1.56
CA LEU A 437 29.16 0.36 2.03
C LEU A 437 30.19 0.76 0.97
N VAL A 438 30.83 1.91 1.17
CA VAL A 438 31.90 2.39 0.29
C VAL A 438 33.13 1.48 0.35
N ASP A 439 33.47 0.99 1.54
CA ASP A 439 34.59 0.06 1.80
C ASP A 439 34.22 -1.42 1.57
N SER A 440 32.93 -1.71 1.40
CA SER A 440 32.41 -3.03 1.02
C SER A 440 31.25 -2.89 0.01
N PRO A 441 31.53 -2.40 -1.20
CA PRO A 441 30.52 -2.18 -2.22
C PRO A 441 30.15 -3.51 -2.91
N CYS A 442 28.99 -3.53 -3.56
CA CYS A 442 28.59 -4.64 -4.41
C CYS A 442 29.38 -4.61 -5.73
N CYS A 443 29.66 -5.78 -6.30
CA CYS A 443 30.39 -5.90 -7.56
C CYS A 443 29.50 -5.62 -8.78
N THR A 444 28.20 -5.84 -8.68
CA THR A 444 27.24 -5.59 -9.77
C THR A 444 26.04 -4.74 -9.33
N ILE A 445 25.46 -4.00 -10.27
CA ILE A 445 24.22 -3.22 -10.04
C ILE A 445 23.05 -4.18 -9.78
N GLU A 446 22.96 -5.27 -10.55
CA GLU A 446 21.91 -6.28 -10.42
C GLU A 446 21.89 -6.93 -9.03
N TYR A 447 23.06 -7.23 -8.47
CA TYR A 447 23.15 -7.77 -7.12
C TYR A 447 22.81 -6.72 -6.07
N ALA A 448 23.29 -5.48 -6.22
CA ALA A 448 22.90 -4.38 -5.34
C ALA A 448 21.38 -4.20 -5.30
N LEU A 449 20.69 -4.31 -6.44
CA LEU A 449 19.22 -4.28 -6.48
C LEU A 449 18.60 -5.40 -5.63
N LYS A 450 19.09 -6.64 -5.72
CA LYS A 450 18.61 -7.76 -4.89
C LYS A 450 18.90 -7.55 -3.41
N GLN A 451 20.10 -7.09 -3.07
CA GLN A 451 20.49 -6.79 -1.69
C GLN A 451 19.59 -5.72 -1.07
N ILE A 452 19.24 -4.67 -1.81
CA ILE A 452 18.29 -3.66 -1.33
C ILE A 452 16.93 -4.30 -0.99
N SER A 453 16.40 -5.16 -1.87
CA SER A 453 15.13 -5.85 -1.61
C SER A 453 15.23 -6.80 -0.41
N LEU A 454 16.33 -7.53 -0.27
CA LEU A 454 16.57 -8.41 0.85
C LEU A 454 16.65 -7.66 2.18
N GLU A 455 17.46 -6.60 2.27
CA GLU A 455 17.68 -5.84 3.51
C GLU A 455 16.44 -5.03 3.92
N LYS A 456 15.68 -4.50 2.96
CA LYS A 456 14.53 -3.61 3.25
C LYS A 456 13.19 -4.33 3.32
N GLU A 457 13.08 -5.50 2.68
CA GLU A 457 11.81 -6.21 2.52
C GLU A 457 11.90 -7.71 2.84
N PHE A 458 13.06 -8.19 3.32
CA PHE A 458 13.35 -9.57 3.72
C PHE A 458 13.21 -10.61 2.60
N SER A 459 13.26 -10.15 1.35
CA SER A 459 13.18 -11.03 0.17
C SER A 459 13.82 -10.33 -1.02
N GLU A 460 14.73 -11.00 -1.72
CA GLU A 460 15.40 -10.49 -2.91
C GLU A 460 14.43 -10.06 -4.02
N THR A 461 13.21 -10.61 -4.03
CA THR A 461 12.19 -10.36 -5.06
C THR A 461 11.05 -9.46 -4.60
N ALA A 462 11.09 -9.00 -3.35
CA ALA A 462 10.09 -8.09 -2.83
C ALA A 462 10.27 -6.67 -3.38
N THR A 463 9.16 -6.03 -3.70
CA THR A 463 9.15 -4.69 -4.26
C THR A 463 9.37 -3.61 -3.21
N THR A 464 10.19 -2.63 -3.59
CA THR A 464 10.51 -1.42 -2.83
C THR A 464 10.04 -0.19 -3.60
N SER A 465 9.75 0.88 -2.87
CA SER A 465 9.30 2.17 -3.42
C SER A 465 10.39 2.90 -4.20
N GLU A 466 11.65 2.84 -3.77
CA GLU A 466 12.81 3.33 -4.51
C GLU A 466 14.08 2.53 -4.18
N LYS A 467 15.02 2.50 -5.13
CA LYS A 467 16.37 1.97 -4.97
C LYS A 467 17.42 2.99 -5.38
N ARG A 468 18.45 3.17 -4.54
CA ARG A 468 19.54 4.12 -4.74
C ARG A 468 20.86 3.38 -4.83
N ILE A 469 21.57 3.57 -5.93
CA ILE A 469 22.85 2.95 -6.25
C ILE A 469 23.93 4.04 -6.27
N GLY A 470 24.96 3.88 -5.44
CA GLY A 470 26.09 4.81 -5.35
C GLY A 470 27.30 4.27 -6.09
N ILE A 471 27.85 5.00 -7.05
CA ILE A 471 29.16 4.66 -7.64
C ILE A 471 30.24 5.21 -6.72
N THR A 472 31.15 4.34 -6.24
CA THR A 472 32.26 4.74 -5.35
C THR A 472 33.24 5.69 -6.03
N GLU A 473 34.12 6.30 -5.25
CA GLU A 473 35.23 7.12 -5.77
C GLU A 473 36.18 6.37 -6.72
N TYR A 474 36.26 5.04 -6.61
CA TYR A 474 37.06 4.20 -7.51
C TYR A 474 36.44 4.07 -8.92
N GLY A 475 35.14 4.36 -9.05
CA GLY A 475 34.36 4.22 -10.27
C GLY A 475 33.77 2.81 -10.46
N PHE A 476 33.13 2.59 -11.61
CA PHE A 476 32.48 1.33 -11.96
C PHE A 476 32.55 1.07 -13.46
N ASP A 477 32.92 -0.15 -13.84
CA ASP A 477 32.92 -0.62 -15.23
C ASP A 477 31.64 -1.42 -15.52
N LEU A 478 30.81 -0.92 -16.42
CA LEU A 478 29.67 -1.66 -16.96
C LEU A 478 30.15 -2.54 -18.11
N ASN A 479 30.37 -3.83 -17.82
CA ASN A 479 30.88 -4.83 -18.78
C ASN A 479 29.78 -5.45 -19.67
N SER A 480 28.51 -5.16 -19.39
CA SER A 480 27.38 -5.61 -20.22
C SER A 480 26.20 -4.63 -20.10
N PRO A 481 25.41 -4.45 -21.17
CA PRO A 481 24.20 -3.64 -21.12
C PRO A 481 23.24 -4.08 -20.00
N ILE A 482 22.70 -3.11 -19.27
CA ILE A 482 21.71 -3.31 -18.22
C ILE A 482 20.34 -2.77 -18.65
N LYS A 483 19.30 -3.52 -18.30
CA LYS A 483 17.90 -3.14 -18.55
C LYS A 483 17.15 -3.12 -17.23
N PHE A 484 16.54 -1.98 -16.93
CA PHE A 484 15.66 -1.80 -15.79
C PHE A 484 14.20 -1.98 -16.21
N ASP A 485 13.56 -2.96 -15.58
CA ASP A 485 12.11 -3.20 -15.62
C ASP A 485 11.61 -3.60 -14.22
N PRO A 486 10.33 -3.39 -13.89
CA PRO A 486 9.79 -3.73 -12.56
C PRO A 486 9.97 -5.21 -12.17
N PRO A 487 9.82 -6.21 -13.07
CA PRO A 487 10.05 -7.62 -12.74
C PRO A 487 11.46 -7.97 -12.25
N THR A 488 12.50 -7.29 -12.74
CA THR A 488 13.90 -7.56 -12.38
C THR A 488 14.47 -6.55 -11.39
N SER A 489 13.98 -5.31 -11.44
CA SER A 489 14.45 -4.22 -10.58
C SER A 489 13.76 -4.21 -9.23
N TYR A 490 12.57 -4.81 -9.12
CA TYR A 490 11.72 -4.80 -7.92
C TYR A 490 11.44 -3.39 -7.38
N THR A 491 11.39 -2.41 -8.27
CA THR A 491 11.00 -1.02 -7.99
C THR A 491 10.67 -0.34 -9.31
N ASN A 492 9.90 0.75 -9.24
CA ASN A 492 9.67 1.64 -10.38
C ASN A 492 10.57 2.88 -10.34
N VAL A 493 11.37 3.07 -9.28
CA VAL A 493 12.21 4.28 -9.10
C VAL A 493 13.64 3.86 -8.81
N ILE A 494 14.53 4.13 -9.76
CA ILE A 494 15.96 3.84 -9.64
C ILE A 494 16.73 5.14 -9.72
N LYS A 495 17.66 5.33 -8.78
CA LYS A 495 18.58 6.45 -8.79
C LYS A 495 20.01 5.92 -8.80
N ILE A 496 20.77 6.23 -9.83
CA ILE A 496 22.22 6.03 -9.89
C ILE A 496 22.88 7.36 -9.55
N MET A 497 23.81 7.36 -8.61
CA MET A 497 24.40 8.61 -8.12
C MET A 497 25.85 8.41 -7.71
N LYS A 498 26.60 9.50 -7.59
CA LYS A 498 27.92 9.46 -6.93
C LYS A 498 27.81 8.99 -5.49
N GLN A 499 28.91 8.48 -4.96
CA GLN A 499 29.07 8.05 -3.58
C GLN A 499 28.43 9.02 -2.58
N LEU A 500 27.59 8.45 -1.71
CA LEU A 500 26.92 9.14 -0.60
C LEU A 500 26.19 10.45 -0.99
N SER A 501 25.73 10.55 -2.24
CA SER A 501 25.06 11.74 -2.79
C SER A 501 23.88 12.22 -1.93
N GLY A 502 23.86 13.53 -1.63
CA GLY A 502 22.82 14.16 -0.81
C GLY A 502 23.09 14.09 0.70
N THR A 503 24.22 13.51 1.11
CA THR A 503 24.70 13.53 2.51
C THR A 503 25.83 14.54 2.70
N ASP A 504 26.23 14.76 3.95
CA ASP A 504 27.42 15.52 4.37
C ASP A 504 28.74 14.82 4.02
N GLU A 505 28.72 13.52 3.70
CA GLU A 505 29.88 12.71 3.30
C GLU A 505 29.91 12.42 1.79
N GLN A 506 29.12 13.14 0.99
CA GLN A 506 29.09 12.93 -0.46
C GLN A 506 30.46 13.18 -1.11
N LEU A 507 30.78 12.39 -2.15
CA LEU A 507 31.98 12.62 -2.95
C LEU A 507 31.94 14.04 -3.55
N ALA A 508 33.04 14.79 -3.45
CA ALA A 508 33.10 16.16 -3.94
C ALA A 508 32.98 16.21 -5.47
N GLU A 509 33.73 15.36 -6.15
CA GLU A 509 33.75 15.23 -7.61
C GLU A 509 32.60 14.34 -8.14
N GLN A 510 32.52 14.16 -9.45
CA GLN A 510 31.62 13.19 -10.07
C GLN A 510 32.26 11.79 -9.98
N ALA A 511 31.45 10.75 -9.82
CA ALA A 511 31.94 9.37 -9.88
C ALA A 511 31.98 8.88 -11.33
N GLU A 512 32.93 8.00 -11.67
CA GLU A 512 33.12 7.52 -13.05
C GLU A 512 32.37 6.21 -13.31
N LEU A 513 31.60 6.17 -14.39
CA LEU A 513 30.97 4.99 -14.97
C LEU A 513 31.55 4.76 -16.37
N LYS A 514 32.27 3.66 -16.58
CA LYS A 514 32.82 3.32 -17.89
C LYS A 514 32.04 2.20 -18.54
N LEU A 515 31.70 2.35 -19.80
CA LEU A 515 31.17 1.27 -20.63
C LEU A 515 32.33 0.50 -21.25
N ASN A 516 32.37 -0.81 -21.01
CA ASN A 516 33.45 -1.68 -21.49
C ASN A 516 32.88 -2.71 -22.47
N LYS A 517 33.01 -2.43 -23.76
CA LYS A 517 32.64 -3.33 -24.86
C LYS A 517 33.79 -4.28 -25.24
N GLU A 518 35.00 -3.93 -24.82
CA GLU A 518 36.29 -4.58 -25.09
C GLU A 518 36.80 -4.39 -26.53
N ASP A 519 35.96 -4.67 -27.53
CA ASP A 519 36.32 -4.57 -28.95
C ASP A 519 35.13 -4.14 -29.84
N ASN A 520 35.43 -3.57 -31.01
CA ASN A 520 34.43 -3.10 -31.96
C ASN A 520 33.52 -4.22 -32.50
N ASP A 521 34.06 -5.43 -32.67
CA ASP A 521 33.37 -6.61 -33.21
C ASP A 521 32.71 -7.46 -32.10
N SER A 522 32.77 -7.01 -30.84
CA SER A 522 32.15 -7.69 -29.71
C SER A 522 30.63 -7.80 -29.87
N ASN A 523 30.10 -8.97 -29.48
CA ASN A 523 28.68 -9.29 -29.53
C ASN A 523 27.91 -8.87 -28.26
N ILE A 524 28.55 -8.20 -27.29
CA ILE A 524 27.95 -7.80 -26.01
C ILE A 524 26.68 -6.94 -26.20
N GLU A 525 26.62 -6.15 -27.26
CA GLU A 525 25.48 -5.28 -27.58
C GLU A 525 24.32 -6.01 -28.29
N ASN A 526 24.50 -7.27 -28.73
CA ASN A 526 23.51 -7.99 -29.53
C ASN A 526 22.23 -8.26 -28.74
N GLY A 527 21.08 -7.88 -29.33
CA GLY A 527 19.76 -8.05 -28.71
C GLY A 527 19.41 -6.99 -27.67
N ASN A 528 20.35 -6.12 -27.30
CA ASN A 528 20.14 -5.02 -26.35
C ASN A 528 19.71 -3.74 -27.08
N GLN A 529 18.94 -2.90 -26.39
CA GLN A 529 18.41 -1.65 -26.96
C GLN A 529 19.19 -0.40 -26.53
N GLY A 530 20.02 -0.51 -25.49
CA GLY A 530 20.94 0.51 -25.00
C GLY A 530 21.76 -0.05 -23.84
N TRP A 531 22.92 0.54 -23.56
CA TRP A 531 23.79 0.14 -22.45
C TRP A 531 23.11 0.30 -21.09
N ILE A 532 22.27 1.32 -20.94
CA ILE A 532 21.37 1.52 -19.82
C ILE A 532 19.99 1.74 -20.40
N SER A 533 19.10 0.77 -20.20
CA SER A 533 17.73 0.83 -20.72
C SER A 533 16.72 0.92 -19.58
N ALA A 534 15.63 1.66 -19.76
CA ALA A 534 14.51 1.69 -18.80
C ALA A 534 13.16 1.54 -19.52
N ILE A 535 12.31 0.66 -18.99
CA ILE A 535 10.98 0.32 -19.54
C ILE A 535 9.95 0.05 -18.45
N GLU A 536 8.70 -0.13 -18.86
CA GLU A 536 7.54 -0.50 -18.03
C GLU A 536 7.28 0.49 -16.87
N GLY A 537 7.43 1.78 -17.13
CA GLY A 537 7.16 2.84 -16.16
C GLY A 537 8.29 3.11 -15.17
N ILE A 538 9.52 2.70 -15.48
CA ILE A 538 10.69 3.00 -14.65
C ILE A 538 11.01 4.49 -14.72
N LYS A 539 11.11 5.13 -13.55
CA LYS A 539 11.73 6.44 -13.38
C LYS A 539 13.21 6.24 -13.06
N LEU A 540 14.06 6.53 -14.04
CA LEU A 540 15.52 6.48 -13.89
C LEU A 540 16.06 7.90 -13.64
N SER A 541 16.84 8.06 -12.58
CA SER A 541 17.59 9.28 -12.32
C SER A 541 19.09 9.01 -12.23
N ILE A 542 19.92 9.80 -12.91
CA ILE A 542 21.39 9.70 -12.82
C ILE A 542 21.95 11.05 -12.35
N ASN A 543 22.73 11.05 -11.26
CA ASN A 543 23.17 12.28 -10.60
C ASN A 543 24.67 12.27 -10.26
N GLY A 544 25.41 13.27 -10.77
CA GLY A 544 26.82 13.44 -10.40
C GLY A 544 27.76 12.36 -10.97
N ILE A 545 27.47 11.86 -12.17
CA ILE A 545 28.24 10.77 -12.81
C ILE A 545 28.95 11.28 -14.06
N ILE A 546 30.20 10.86 -14.29
CA ILE A 546 30.89 10.96 -15.58
C ILE A 546 30.76 9.59 -16.27
N ILE A 547 30.20 9.58 -17.48
CA ILE A 547 30.04 8.40 -18.32
C ILE A 547 31.06 8.46 -19.45
N ILE A 548 31.94 7.46 -19.49
CA ILE A 548 32.98 7.30 -20.51
C ILE A 548 32.88 5.91 -21.17
N THR A 549 33.66 5.68 -22.21
CA THR A 549 33.80 4.36 -22.84
C THR A 549 35.27 3.95 -22.90
N ASP A 550 35.51 2.67 -23.18
CA ASP A 550 36.80 2.13 -23.61
C ASP A 550 37.24 2.56 -25.03
N GLN A 551 36.58 3.56 -25.62
CA GLN A 551 36.78 4.06 -26.98
C GLN A 551 36.33 3.13 -28.11
N SER A 552 35.76 1.96 -27.79
CA SER A 552 35.12 1.10 -28.78
C SER A 552 33.91 1.78 -29.44
N LYS A 553 33.58 1.32 -30.65
CA LYS A 553 32.43 1.78 -31.44
C LYS A 553 31.17 1.11 -30.91
N LEU A 554 30.33 1.87 -30.23
CA LEU A 554 29.04 1.40 -29.72
C LEU A 554 28.00 1.36 -30.85
N ILE A 555 27.20 0.30 -30.96
CA ILE A 555 26.14 0.20 -31.99
C ILE A 555 24.73 0.47 -31.44
N ILE A 556 24.63 0.61 -30.12
CA ILE A 556 23.40 0.93 -29.39
C ILE A 556 23.60 2.22 -28.57
N PRO A 557 22.52 2.95 -28.21
CA PRO A 557 22.58 4.12 -27.34
C PRO A 557 23.24 3.80 -26.00
N ILE A 558 23.81 4.81 -25.35
CA ILE A 558 24.22 4.69 -23.95
C ILE A 558 22.98 4.61 -23.07
N ILE A 559 22.03 5.53 -23.24
CA ILE A 559 20.74 5.50 -22.53
C ILE A 559 19.62 5.33 -23.53
N ASN A 560 18.77 4.32 -23.34
CA ASN A 560 17.59 4.10 -24.16
C ASN A 560 16.30 3.99 -23.33
N ILE A 561 15.31 4.82 -23.63
CA ILE A 561 14.00 4.83 -22.98
C ILE A 561 12.95 4.62 -24.06
N TYR A 562 12.30 3.46 -24.11
CA TYR A 562 11.53 3.07 -25.31
C TYR A 562 10.10 2.56 -25.06
N ASP A 563 9.60 2.63 -23.83
CA ASP A 563 8.17 2.46 -23.56
C ASP A 563 7.47 3.82 -23.42
N SER A 564 6.18 3.86 -23.10
CA SER A 564 5.42 5.13 -22.97
C SER A 564 5.39 5.72 -21.57
N ASN A 565 5.80 5.00 -20.54
CA ASN A 565 5.59 5.43 -19.16
C ASN A 565 6.88 5.70 -18.38
N SER A 566 8.03 5.30 -18.91
CA SER A 566 9.32 5.52 -18.25
C SER A 566 9.76 6.99 -18.31
N GLN A 567 10.60 7.40 -17.38
CA GLN A 567 11.08 8.77 -17.24
C GLN A 567 12.58 8.78 -17.04
N LEU A 568 13.22 9.86 -17.49
CA LEU A 568 14.66 10.05 -17.35
C LEU A 568 14.98 11.45 -16.82
N ASP A 569 15.64 11.48 -15.67
CA ASP A 569 16.16 12.70 -15.02
C ASP A 569 17.69 12.63 -14.92
N LEU A 570 18.40 13.54 -15.56
CA LEU A 570 19.86 13.65 -15.48
C LEU A 570 20.24 14.98 -14.80
N ASN A 571 21.13 14.92 -13.82
CA ASN A 571 21.65 16.12 -13.15
C ASN A 571 23.16 16.03 -12.90
N SER A 572 23.91 17.02 -13.35
CA SER A 572 25.37 17.03 -13.26
C SER A 572 25.96 15.73 -13.81
N VAL A 573 25.58 15.37 -15.04
CA VAL A 573 26.08 14.17 -15.73
C VAL A 573 26.94 14.59 -16.92
N THR A 574 28.14 14.03 -17.01
CA THR A 574 29.07 14.27 -18.11
C THR A 574 29.13 13.04 -19.00
N PHE A 575 29.05 13.21 -20.31
CA PHE A 575 29.26 12.17 -21.32
C PHE A 575 30.51 12.57 -22.11
N SER A 576 31.57 11.76 -22.06
CA SER A 576 32.86 12.13 -22.64
C SER A 576 33.54 10.98 -23.37
N GLY A 577 34.16 11.27 -24.52
CA GLY A 577 34.94 10.31 -25.30
C GLY A 577 34.09 9.15 -25.82
N ILE A 578 33.04 9.45 -26.58
CA ILE A 578 32.07 8.43 -27.02
C ILE A 578 32.08 8.29 -28.54
N ASN A 579 32.24 7.05 -29.01
CA ASN A 579 32.15 6.67 -30.42
C ASN A 579 30.88 5.85 -30.67
N LEU A 580 29.84 6.47 -31.25
CA LEU A 580 28.59 5.79 -31.61
C LEU A 580 28.56 5.51 -33.13
N SER A 581 28.30 4.27 -33.50
CA SER A 581 28.36 3.80 -34.88
C SER A 581 27.17 2.88 -35.20
N PRO A 582 25.92 3.41 -35.27
CA PRO A 582 24.73 2.59 -35.45
C PRO A 582 24.73 1.91 -36.82
N THR A 583 24.29 0.65 -36.86
CA THR A 583 24.36 -0.20 -38.07
C THR A 583 23.05 -0.27 -38.86
N SER A 584 21.90 -0.19 -38.18
CA SER A 584 20.57 -0.33 -38.80
C SER A 584 19.94 1.02 -39.17
N GLU A 585 19.88 1.93 -38.21
CA GLU A 585 19.20 3.22 -38.30
C GLU A 585 19.92 4.26 -37.43
N ALA A 586 19.56 5.54 -37.61
CA ALA A 586 20.10 6.62 -36.80
C ALA A 586 19.70 6.49 -35.33
N LYS A 587 20.66 6.66 -34.41
CA LYS A 587 20.41 6.56 -32.96
C LYS A 587 20.96 7.76 -32.18
N GLY A 588 20.41 7.98 -31.00
CA GLY A 588 20.96 8.92 -30.03
C GLY A 588 22.03 8.28 -29.14
N ILE A 589 22.95 9.06 -28.57
CA ILE A 589 23.66 8.64 -27.33
C ILE A 589 22.63 8.45 -26.22
N ILE A 590 21.71 9.41 -26.10
CA ILE A 590 20.46 9.31 -25.37
C ILE A 590 19.35 9.17 -26.42
N HIS A 591 18.66 8.03 -26.44
CA HIS A 591 17.56 7.74 -27.34
C HIS A 591 16.27 7.57 -26.55
N ILE A 592 15.24 8.35 -26.87
CA ILE A 592 13.95 8.32 -26.16
C ILE A 592 12.80 8.21 -27.16
N ASN A 593 11.95 7.20 -27.00
CA ASN A 593 10.63 7.11 -27.64
C ASN A 593 9.58 7.77 -26.74
N ILE A 594 9.41 9.07 -26.95
CA ILE A 594 8.57 9.96 -26.18
C ILE A 594 7.09 9.75 -26.49
N ASN A 595 6.46 8.90 -25.70
CA ASN A 595 5.01 8.72 -25.72
C ASN A 595 4.40 9.13 -24.39
N ASN A 596 4.17 10.43 -24.15
CA ASN A 596 3.64 10.98 -22.89
C ASN A 596 4.64 10.96 -21.70
N GLN A 597 5.91 11.27 -21.97
CA GLN A 597 7.00 11.20 -20.98
C GLN A 597 7.57 12.58 -20.61
N GLN A 598 8.20 12.62 -19.44
CA GLN A 598 9.04 13.73 -19.00
C GLN A 598 10.52 13.34 -19.09
N PHE A 599 11.31 14.23 -19.67
CA PHE A 599 12.77 14.09 -19.81
C PHE A 599 13.45 15.38 -19.35
N ASN A 600 14.26 15.33 -18.30
CA ASN A 600 14.93 16.51 -17.77
C ASN A 600 16.45 16.35 -17.69
N LEU A 601 17.18 17.35 -18.18
CA LEU A 601 18.63 17.49 -18.10
C LEU A 601 18.99 18.80 -17.40
N PHE A 602 19.80 18.70 -16.35
CA PHE A 602 20.31 19.84 -15.61
C PHE A 602 21.83 19.76 -15.45
N ASN A 603 22.53 20.85 -15.80
CA ASN A 603 23.98 20.97 -15.60
C ASN A 603 24.78 19.81 -16.24
N CYS A 604 24.32 19.27 -17.36
CA CYS A 604 24.98 18.16 -18.04
C CYS A 604 26.03 18.65 -19.04
N THR A 605 27.05 17.83 -19.32
CA THR A 605 28.07 18.11 -20.34
C THR A 605 28.16 16.94 -21.31
N PHE A 606 28.22 17.24 -22.60
CA PHE A 606 28.52 16.29 -23.65
C PHE A 606 29.77 16.79 -24.38
N GLU A 607 30.85 16.02 -24.33
CA GLU A 607 32.09 16.39 -25.00
C GLU A 607 32.79 15.23 -25.70
N ASP A 608 33.53 15.57 -26.76
CA ASP A 608 34.36 14.62 -27.51
C ASP A 608 33.56 13.38 -27.96
N ILE A 609 32.50 13.65 -28.74
CA ILE A 609 31.57 12.63 -29.23
C ILE A 609 31.67 12.53 -30.76
N GLU A 610 31.86 11.32 -31.25
CA GLU A 610 31.82 10.96 -32.67
C GLU A 610 30.64 10.04 -32.97
N ILE A 611 29.80 10.42 -33.94
CA ILE A 611 28.64 9.63 -34.39
C ILE A 611 28.74 9.40 -35.90
N GLU A 612 28.94 8.16 -36.30
CA GLU A 612 29.22 7.76 -37.69
C GLU A 612 28.24 6.68 -38.22
N ASN A 613 28.55 6.08 -39.37
CA ASN A 613 27.73 5.07 -40.06
C ASN A 613 26.31 5.55 -40.39
N LYS A 614 25.27 4.94 -39.81
CA LYS A 614 23.87 5.38 -40.03
C LYS A 614 23.58 6.74 -39.41
N GLY A 615 24.56 7.31 -38.70
CA GLY A 615 24.45 8.64 -38.15
C GLY A 615 23.60 8.66 -36.88
N GLY A 616 23.22 9.86 -36.47
CA GLY A 616 22.50 10.00 -35.22
C GLY A 616 22.59 11.38 -34.62
N ASN A 617 22.44 11.43 -33.29
CA ASN A 617 22.44 12.65 -32.51
C ASN A 617 23.02 12.36 -31.11
N VAL A 618 23.37 13.40 -30.37
CA VAL A 618 23.66 13.23 -28.94
C VAL A 618 22.36 12.91 -28.20
N ILE A 619 21.31 13.68 -28.46
CA ILE A 619 19.97 13.44 -27.92
C ILE A 619 19.00 13.25 -29.08
N ARG A 620 18.38 12.06 -29.13
CA ARG A 620 17.38 11.71 -30.15
C ARG A 620 16.03 11.43 -29.47
N LEU A 621 15.04 12.24 -29.83
CA LEU A 621 13.70 12.25 -29.27
C LEU A 621 12.68 11.91 -30.36
N LEU A 622 12.07 10.72 -30.30
CA LEU A 622 11.09 10.25 -31.28
C LEU A 622 9.71 10.17 -30.63
N ASN A 623 8.64 10.57 -31.31
CA ASN A 623 7.27 10.45 -30.79
C ASN A 623 6.37 9.80 -31.83
N ASP A 624 6.01 8.54 -31.57
CA ASP A 624 5.23 7.71 -32.48
C ASP A 624 3.72 7.88 -32.31
N ASN A 625 3.24 8.35 -31.14
CA ASN A 625 1.83 8.27 -30.77
C ASN A 625 1.10 9.62 -30.66
N SER A 626 1.66 10.72 -31.17
CA SER A 626 1.07 12.07 -31.19
C SER A 626 0.73 12.69 -29.83
N PHE A 627 1.03 12.02 -28.71
CA PHE A 627 0.81 12.53 -27.37
C PHE A 627 1.73 13.72 -27.07
N PRO A 628 1.28 14.70 -26.26
CA PRO A 628 2.15 15.79 -25.82
C PRO A 628 3.31 15.24 -24.98
N PHE A 629 4.43 15.94 -25.02
CA PHE A 629 5.56 15.67 -24.16
C PHE A 629 6.20 16.96 -23.69
N SER A 630 6.95 16.87 -22.60
CA SER A 630 7.70 17.99 -22.05
C SER A 630 9.12 17.56 -21.75
N SER A 631 10.08 18.33 -22.25
CA SER A 631 11.49 18.18 -21.87
C SER A 631 12.06 19.50 -21.36
N ILE A 632 12.90 19.42 -20.34
CA ILE A 632 13.64 20.57 -19.79
C ILE A 632 15.12 20.29 -19.96
N ILE A 633 15.82 21.14 -20.71
CA ILE A 633 17.28 21.10 -20.83
C ILE A 633 17.80 22.44 -20.33
N LYS A 634 18.56 22.44 -19.23
CA LYS A 634 19.03 23.66 -18.58
C LYS A 634 20.50 23.54 -18.18
N ASN A 635 21.26 24.60 -18.45
CA ASN A 635 22.70 24.67 -18.17
C ASN A 635 23.51 23.50 -18.76
N THR A 636 23.09 22.99 -19.91
CA THR A 636 23.75 21.86 -20.57
C THR A 636 24.74 22.34 -21.62
N LEU A 637 25.96 21.78 -21.62
CA LEU A 637 27.03 22.10 -22.56
C LEU A 637 27.21 20.98 -23.60
N PHE A 638 27.39 21.36 -24.86
CA PHE A 638 27.80 20.47 -25.95
C PHE A 638 29.10 21.01 -26.55
N LYS A 639 30.15 20.18 -26.60
CA LYS A 639 31.49 20.58 -27.04
C LYS A 639 32.07 19.48 -27.93
N ASN A 640 32.71 19.82 -29.05
CA ASN A 640 33.37 18.84 -29.93
C ASN A 640 32.46 17.65 -30.34
N ILE A 641 31.27 17.95 -30.84
CA ILE A 641 30.31 16.94 -31.31
C ILE A 641 30.43 16.80 -32.83
N ASN A 642 30.86 15.64 -33.30
CA ASN A 642 30.92 15.28 -34.70
C ASN A 642 29.84 14.23 -35.00
N SER A 643 28.93 14.53 -35.92
CA SER A 643 27.82 13.63 -36.22
C SER A 643 27.51 13.59 -37.71
N VAL A 644 27.33 12.39 -38.25
CA VAL A 644 26.87 12.15 -39.62
C VAL A 644 25.34 12.15 -39.66
N GLY A 645 24.78 12.82 -40.66
CA GLY A 645 23.35 12.79 -40.93
C GLY A 645 22.91 11.50 -41.61
N ASP A 646 21.73 10.99 -41.27
CA ASP A 646 21.14 9.86 -41.97
C ASP A 646 20.59 10.24 -43.35
N SER A 647 20.18 9.24 -44.14
CA SER A 647 19.63 9.45 -45.49
C SER A 647 18.34 10.25 -45.52
N ASN A 648 17.65 10.38 -44.39
CA ASN A 648 16.42 11.15 -44.23
C ASN A 648 16.68 12.57 -43.69
N GLY A 649 17.96 12.93 -43.47
CA GLY A 649 18.35 14.22 -42.89
C GLY A 649 17.99 14.36 -41.40
N GLN A 650 17.75 13.26 -40.70
CA GLN A 650 17.34 13.24 -39.29
C GLN A 650 18.54 13.12 -38.32
N GLY A 651 19.77 13.14 -38.81
CA GLY A 651 21.00 13.11 -37.99
C GLY A 651 21.90 14.33 -38.25
N GLY A 652 23.08 14.37 -37.61
CA GLY A 652 24.10 15.40 -37.86
C GLY A 652 23.97 16.66 -37.00
N SER A 653 22.95 16.72 -36.14
CA SER A 653 22.80 17.73 -35.09
C SER A 653 23.02 17.11 -33.70
N ALA A 654 23.40 17.95 -32.73
CA ALA A 654 23.51 17.50 -31.34
C ALA A 654 22.15 17.01 -30.79
N ILE A 655 21.06 17.68 -31.14
CA ILE A 655 19.70 17.31 -30.70
C ILE A 655 18.80 17.15 -31.91
N PHE A 656 18.06 16.06 -31.96
CA PHE A 656 16.95 15.84 -32.89
C PHE A 656 15.68 15.50 -32.12
N ALA A 657 14.58 16.11 -32.53
CA ALA A 657 13.26 15.82 -31.99
C ALA A 657 12.22 15.77 -33.11
N GLU A 658 11.48 14.67 -33.19
CA GLU A 658 10.38 14.48 -34.13
C GLU A 658 9.05 14.29 -33.40
N LYS A 659 8.02 14.95 -33.93
CA LYS A 659 6.64 14.77 -33.49
C LYS A 659 5.77 14.34 -34.68
N GLN A 660 5.32 13.08 -34.70
CA GLN A 660 4.38 12.65 -35.73
C GLN A 660 3.02 13.36 -35.58
N ARG A 661 2.54 13.98 -36.65
CA ARG A 661 1.15 14.48 -36.75
C ARG A 661 0.21 13.30 -36.90
N GLN A 662 -0.92 13.29 -36.16
CA GLN A 662 -2.02 12.37 -36.46
C GLN A 662 -2.42 12.56 -37.93
N LYS A 663 -2.30 11.50 -38.75
CA LYS A 663 -3.00 11.45 -40.03
C LYS A 663 -4.49 11.42 -39.71
N GLN A 664 -5.15 12.57 -39.79
CA GLN A 664 -6.60 12.59 -39.95
C GLN A 664 -6.87 11.93 -41.32
N ASN A 665 -7.21 10.64 -41.29
CA ASN A 665 -7.82 10.00 -42.43
C ASN A 665 -9.20 10.67 -42.59
N TYR A 666 -9.27 11.65 -43.48
CA TYR A 666 -10.55 12.11 -44.02
C TYR A 666 -11.12 10.93 -44.81
N PHE A 667 -12.15 10.29 -44.27
CA PHE A 667 -13.04 9.40 -45.02
C PHE A 667 -14.20 10.22 -45.60
#